data_AF-A0A6L5EPQ3-F1
#
_entry.id   AF-A0A6L5EPQ3-F1
#
_cell.length_a   1.000
_cell.length_b   1.000
_cell.length_c   1.000
_cell.angle_alpha   90.00
_cell.angle_beta   90.00
_cell.angle_gamma   90.00
#
_symmetry.space_group_name_H-M   'P 1'
#
loop_
_entity.id
_entity.type
_entity.pdbx_description
1 polymer ?
#
loop_
_entity_poly.entity_id
_entity_poly.type
_entity_poly.pdbx_seq_one_letter_code
_entity_poly.pdbx_strand_id
1 'polypeptide(L)'
;MTATTGSVRRTVLVAGANGAVGSAAAARLIRVLGEGDRVVILGRNADRLADLAATCAQGRSGGPTVETAVLDLTPGSDAEPQITAALGAELVEDGTAVLINGMGPSSRITVPLARAALSLGLHMVDPGGSERIIAELDEAARRAGRSVLLCAGVQPGLTGAMLAAALRLVTDPTRARAEVAVGGRQPLTAATLHEYMDSLSSDGGWPGAVWWDGAVVKDATSGVSAGRSAAGWHPPADALLSVHLDEEYVGVARGIGVPYLRGINVMDAPETVRELRRVIAGEATIDDVAAASRREAGPEAERYFRIVVRACAAGPDIVETVTADYRCADSYRATGDLAVGAALTLLAGKEPVGVRWACASEAAATWIGADPGADGVGVTFTYDLGGTPRGAVVVGAGFGARYADALAQSDSPAPLTAIVGAGGRSGRNLARDLGVRYLTTGGTADVPSLPEDAVAVVAVRSGIVGGQGDDLAAGFLRAGIPVLQELPVDPGTVTTLTALARDHGTAYRVTGFYEHLGPSRAFIDAVRSLTRRSTVTHVLLRTSHQVLDRAGLSLAEALGAVPLGDVVVNPGAGSGRWFVSGMWGRVPVDVVLDHRMDPSDPDNHSQPVAAAVVETADGELTWDGIGTLPRWSQRPHVVGGALTDPDGAVAQVWGRDGAPPTWGEVVETVWPEGIHRAVAGLIAEATGSDRGEAARRIRRTVFVLRWWLRVCSALPAPADIRSVPPVRMARPGEVR
;
A
#
# COMPACT_ATOMS: atom_id res chain seq x y z
N MET A 1 -2.02 18.48 43.87
CA MET A 1 -2.97 19.23 43.03
C MET A 1 -2.59 18.98 41.58
N THR A 2 -3.13 17.91 41.02
CA THR A 2 -3.06 17.62 39.58
C THR A 2 -4.01 18.56 38.87
N ALA A 3 -3.49 19.37 37.95
CA ALA A 3 -4.30 20.23 37.10
C ALA A 3 -5.16 19.35 36.20
N THR A 4 -6.46 19.27 36.49
CA THR A 4 -7.48 18.81 35.56
C THR A 4 -7.49 19.77 34.38
N THR A 5 -6.93 19.35 33.24
CA THR A 5 -7.21 19.97 31.95
C THR A 5 -8.72 19.93 31.74
N GLY A 6 -9.38 21.08 31.86
CA GLY A 6 -10.82 21.19 31.62
C GLY A 6 -11.14 20.71 30.21
N SER A 7 -11.86 19.61 30.09
CA SER A 7 -12.43 19.15 28.83
C SER A 7 -13.42 20.20 28.34
N VAL A 8 -13.17 20.79 27.18
CA VAL A 8 -14.10 21.72 26.53
C VAL A 8 -15.36 20.93 26.14
N ARG A 9 -16.51 21.33 26.66
CA ARG A 9 -17.80 20.69 26.38
C ARG A 9 -18.20 20.91 24.92
N ARG A 10 -18.27 19.84 24.13
CA ARG A 10 -18.72 19.91 22.73
C ARG A 10 -20.22 19.73 22.65
N THR A 11 -20.88 20.53 21.81
CA THR A 11 -22.32 20.40 21.54
C THR A 11 -22.56 20.11 20.06
N VAL A 12 -23.22 19.00 19.75
CA VAL A 12 -23.55 18.63 18.36
C VAL A 12 -25.04 18.50 18.20
N LEU A 13 -25.61 19.24 17.26
CA LEU A 13 -27.03 19.21 16.95
C LEU A 13 -27.22 18.49 15.62
N VAL A 14 -28.19 17.58 15.54
CA VAL A 14 -28.46 16.79 14.34
C VAL A 14 -29.89 17.01 13.91
N ALA A 15 -30.08 17.74 12.82
CA ALA A 15 -31.40 17.95 12.24
C ALA A 15 -31.80 16.82 11.30
N GLY A 16 -33.10 16.52 11.22
CA GLY A 16 -33.61 15.48 10.32
C GLY A 16 -33.36 14.05 10.80
N ALA A 17 -33.23 13.84 12.11
CA ALA A 17 -32.87 12.54 12.67
C ALA A 17 -33.96 11.46 12.57
N ASN A 18 -35.19 11.81 12.18
CA ASN A 18 -36.17 10.79 11.77
C ASN A 18 -35.88 10.20 10.37
N GLY A 19 -34.96 10.81 9.60
CA GLY A 19 -34.50 10.38 8.28
C GLY A 19 -33.25 9.51 8.33
N ALA A 20 -32.87 8.95 7.17
CA ALA A 20 -31.79 7.96 7.07
C ALA A 20 -30.41 8.54 7.42
N VAL A 21 -30.06 9.71 6.87
CA VAL A 21 -28.76 10.36 7.12
C VAL A 21 -28.67 10.89 8.55
N GLY A 22 -29.68 11.65 9.00
CA GLY A 22 -29.69 12.23 10.34
C GLY A 22 -29.66 11.17 11.45
N SER A 23 -30.40 10.06 11.30
CA SER A 23 -30.35 8.98 12.29
C SER A 23 -28.98 8.30 12.35
N ALA A 24 -28.33 8.08 11.19
CA ALA A 24 -26.98 7.53 11.14
C ALA A 24 -25.95 8.46 11.79
N ALA A 25 -26.01 9.77 11.50
CA ALA A 25 -25.15 10.76 12.12
C ALA A 25 -25.32 10.80 13.65
N ALA A 26 -26.57 10.81 14.14
CA ALA A 26 -26.86 10.76 15.57
C ALA A 26 -26.30 9.48 16.21
N ALA A 27 -26.50 8.32 15.59
CA ALA A 27 -25.99 7.05 16.09
C ALA A 27 -24.45 7.03 16.17
N ARG A 28 -23.76 7.59 15.17
CA ARG A 28 -22.29 7.71 15.20
C ARG A 28 -21.84 8.70 16.27
N LEU A 29 -22.47 9.86 16.41
CA LEU A 29 -22.11 10.86 17.43
C LEU A 29 -22.24 10.31 18.84
N ILE A 30 -23.35 9.63 19.13
CA ILE A 30 -23.53 8.96 20.41
C ILE A 30 -22.38 7.98 20.64
N ARG A 31 -21.92 7.27 19.61
CA ARG A 31 -20.77 6.34 19.68
C ARG A 31 -19.44 7.02 20.00
N VAL A 32 -19.11 8.09 19.31
CA VAL A 32 -17.74 8.66 19.30
C VAL A 32 -17.52 9.78 20.32
N LEU A 33 -18.58 10.40 20.83
CA LEU A 33 -18.49 11.41 21.88
C LEU A 33 -18.46 10.78 23.28
N GLY A 34 -17.90 11.51 24.24
CA GLY A 34 -17.63 11.02 25.60
C GLY A 34 -18.49 11.71 26.66
N GLU A 35 -18.27 11.34 27.92
CA GLU A 35 -18.90 12.01 29.07
C GLU A 35 -18.56 13.51 29.07
N GLY A 36 -19.57 14.34 29.30
CA GLY A 36 -19.47 15.81 29.28
C GLY A 36 -19.88 16.44 27.96
N ASP A 37 -19.79 15.72 26.83
CA ASP A 37 -20.31 16.19 25.55
C ASP A 37 -21.84 16.14 25.50
N ARG A 38 -22.42 16.85 24.53
CA ARG A 38 -23.86 16.96 24.35
C ARG A 38 -24.28 16.73 22.91
N VAL A 39 -25.32 15.93 22.71
CA VAL A 39 -25.94 15.65 21.41
C VAL A 39 -27.42 16.01 21.48
N VAL A 40 -27.88 16.91 20.61
CA VAL A 40 -29.29 17.28 20.49
C VAL A 40 -29.83 16.76 19.17
N ILE A 41 -30.81 15.89 19.23
CA ILE A 41 -31.38 15.21 18.06
C ILE A 41 -32.72 15.86 17.73
N LEU A 42 -32.83 16.42 16.51
CA LEU A 42 -33.97 17.19 16.07
C LEU A 42 -34.73 16.48 14.95
N GLY A 43 -36.06 16.49 15.03
CA GLY A 43 -36.93 15.91 14.00
C GLY A 43 -38.41 16.15 14.25
N ARG A 44 -39.25 15.70 13.32
CA ARG A 44 -40.70 15.95 13.32
C ARG A 44 -41.49 15.06 14.28
N ASN A 45 -40.99 13.87 14.59
CA ASN A 45 -41.71 12.88 15.39
C ASN A 45 -40.94 12.57 16.67
N ALA A 46 -41.47 13.07 17.81
CA ALA A 46 -40.84 12.95 19.12
C ALA A 46 -40.62 11.50 19.57
N ASP A 47 -41.61 10.62 19.36
CA ASP A 47 -41.54 9.21 19.76
C ASP A 47 -40.38 8.50 19.06
N ARG A 48 -40.25 8.69 17.74
CA ARG A 48 -39.15 8.13 16.96
C ARG A 48 -37.78 8.68 17.35
N LEU A 49 -37.71 9.93 17.84
CA LEU A 49 -36.46 10.50 18.35
C LEU A 49 -36.08 9.86 19.69
N ALA A 50 -37.06 9.69 20.58
CA ALA A 50 -36.85 9.02 21.87
C ALA A 50 -36.39 7.57 21.67
N ASP A 51 -37.01 6.83 20.75
CA ASP A 51 -36.62 5.47 20.40
C ASP A 51 -35.19 5.39 19.84
N LEU A 52 -34.83 6.32 18.94
CA LEU A 52 -33.48 6.40 18.39
C LEU A 52 -32.44 6.67 19.49
N ALA A 53 -32.70 7.65 20.35
CA ALA A 53 -31.82 8.00 21.47
C ALA A 53 -31.65 6.81 22.43
N ALA A 54 -32.75 6.16 22.82
CA ALA A 54 -32.73 4.99 23.69
C ALA A 54 -31.95 3.83 23.07
N THR A 55 -32.21 3.51 21.80
CA THR A 55 -31.54 2.41 21.09
C THR A 55 -30.04 2.65 20.98
N CYS A 56 -29.62 3.87 20.68
CA CYS A 56 -28.19 4.20 20.54
C CYS A 56 -27.44 4.23 21.89
N ALA A 57 -28.15 4.47 23.00
CA ALA A 57 -27.59 4.53 24.34
C ALA A 57 -27.57 3.16 25.07
N GLN A 58 -28.32 2.16 24.57
CA GLN A 58 -28.41 0.84 25.20
C GLN A 58 -27.03 0.18 25.40
N GLY A 59 -26.79 -0.30 26.62
CA GLY A 59 -25.61 -1.10 26.97
C GLY A 59 -24.30 -0.32 27.14
N ARG A 60 -24.34 1.03 27.25
CA ARG A 60 -23.14 1.85 27.41
C ARG A 60 -23.09 2.57 28.75
N SER A 61 -21.92 2.50 29.41
CA SER A 61 -21.55 3.36 30.54
C SER A 61 -20.58 4.44 30.05
N GLY A 62 -20.99 5.71 30.11
CA GLY A 62 -20.14 6.88 29.86
C GLY A 62 -20.13 7.45 28.44
N GLY A 63 -21.26 8.01 28.00
CA GLY A 63 -21.41 8.70 26.71
C GLY A 63 -21.89 10.15 26.85
N PRO A 64 -22.19 10.83 25.73
CA PRO A 64 -22.67 12.21 25.76
C PRO A 64 -24.07 12.29 26.41
N THR A 65 -24.44 13.47 26.87
CA THR A 65 -25.84 13.77 27.20
C THR A 65 -26.64 13.85 25.89
N VAL A 66 -27.69 13.04 25.77
CA VAL A 66 -28.54 13.00 24.57
C VAL A 66 -29.90 13.63 24.87
N GLU A 67 -30.27 14.62 24.08
CA GLU A 67 -31.54 15.33 24.19
C GLU A 67 -32.29 15.27 22.86
N THR A 68 -33.62 15.38 22.93
CA THR A 68 -34.49 15.40 21.75
C THR A 68 -35.34 16.66 21.75
N ALA A 69 -35.55 17.23 20.56
CA ALA A 69 -36.47 18.34 20.38
C ALA A 69 -37.20 18.23 19.03
N VAL A 70 -38.43 18.75 18.99
CA VAL A 70 -39.23 18.74 17.77
C VAL A 70 -38.79 19.90 16.88
N LEU A 71 -38.52 19.59 15.62
CA LEU A 71 -38.24 20.56 14.57
C LEU A 71 -38.96 20.14 13.29
N ASP A 72 -39.90 20.97 12.83
CA ASP A 72 -40.67 20.74 11.61
C ASP A 72 -40.56 21.94 10.66
N LEU A 73 -39.55 21.88 9.80
CA LEU A 73 -39.33 22.91 8.79
C LEU A 73 -40.12 22.59 7.54
N THR A 74 -41.16 23.38 7.28
CA THR A 74 -41.88 23.38 6.01
C THR A 74 -41.38 24.51 5.12
N PRO A 75 -41.31 24.33 3.79
CA PRO A 75 -40.90 25.39 2.87
C PRO A 75 -41.74 26.66 3.06
N GLY A 76 -41.10 27.79 3.29
CA GLY A 76 -41.75 29.10 3.50
C GLY A 76 -42.14 29.42 4.95
N SER A 77 -41.93 28.50 5.90
CA SER A 77 -42.02 28.82 7.32
C SER A 77 -40.83 29.66 7.77
N ASP A 78 -41.06 30.63 8.68
CA ASP A 78 -39.96 31.32 9.35
C ASP A 78 -39.27 30.30 10.26
N ALA A 79 -38.15 29.78 9.77
CA ALA A 79 -37.41 28.71 10.40
C ALA A 79 -36.67 29.22 11.64
N GLU A 80 -36.31 30.51 11.67
CA GLU A 80 -35.44 31.08 12.70
C GLU A 80 -36.03 31.01 14.11
N PRO A 81 -37.32 31.32 14.37
CA PRO A 81 -37.92 31.15 15.70
C PRO A 81 -38.02 29.68 16.14
N GLN A 82 -38.36 28.76 15.24
CA GLN A 82 -38.49 27.34 15.56
C GLN A 82 -37.12 26.70 15.81
N ILE A 83 -36.14 27.05 14.98
CA ILE A 83 -34.75 26.63 15.14
C ILE A 83 -34.20 27.24 16.43
N THR A 84 -34.38 28.53 16.69
CA THR A 84 -33.90 29.17 17.93
C THR A 84 -34.54 28.55 19.18
N ALA A 85 -35.84 28.23 19.13
CA ALA A 85 -36.52 27.54 20.22
C ALA A 85 -36.00 26.10 20.42
N ALA A 86 -35.73 25.38 19.33
CA ALA A 86 -35.21 24.02 19.37
C ALA A 86 -33.71 23.95 19.74
N LEU A 87 -32.92 24.96 19.36
CA LEU A 87 -31.49 25.06 19.62
C LEU A 87 -31.17 25.73 20.95
N GLY A 88 -32.05 26.60 21.50
CA GLY A 88 -31.98 27.28 22.80
C GLY A 88 -30.76 28.19 23.05
N ALA A 89 -30.96 29.41 23.57
CA ALA A 89 -29.84 30.34 23.83
C ALA A 89 -28.88 29.89 24.95
N GLU A 90 -29.36 29.12 25.93
CA GLU A 90 -28.54 28.58 27.04
C GLU A 90 -27.71 27.35 26.65
N LEU A 91 -27.87 26.85 25.42
CA LEU A 91 -27.39 25.54 24.99
C LEU A 91 -26.03 25.58 24.29
N VAL A 92 -25.44 26.77 24.11
CA VAL A 92 -24.32 26.98 23.20
C VAL A 92 -23.24 27.84 23.86
N GLU A 93 -22.10 27.23 24.20
CA GLU A 93 -20.87 27.97 24.49
C GLU A 93 -20.19 28.38 23.17
N ASP A 94 -19.62 29.57 23.13
CA ASP A 94 -19.10 30.16 21.89
C ASP A 94 -17.95 29.31 21.30
N GLY A 95 -18.11 28.87 20.03
CA GLY A 95 -17.08 28.13 19.28
C GLY A 95 -16.98 26.63 19.57
N THR A 96 -17.87 26.04 20.36
CA THR A 96 -17.85 24.61 20.70
C THR A 96 -19.07 23.84 20.19
N ALA A 97 -19.85 24.45 19.29
CA ALA A 97 -21.08 23.89 18.77
C ALA A 97 -21.15 23.80 17.24
N VAL A 98 -21.72 22.70 16.75
CA VAL A 98 -21.92 22.44 15.33
C VAL A 98 -23.29 21.81 15.06
N LEU A 99 -23.95 22.25 13.99
CA LEU A 99 -25.18 21.68 13.47
C LEU A 99 -24.89 20.80 12.25
N ILE A 100 -25.32 19.54 12.30
CA ILE A 100 -25.34 18.64 11.15
C ILE A 100 -26.76 18.63 10.57
N ASN A 101 -26.91 19.04 9.31
CA ASN A 101 -28.18 18.96 8.61
C ASN A 101 -28.37 17.56 7.99
N GLY A 102 -29.40 16.84 8.40
CA GLY A 102 -29.87 15.60 7.75
C GLY A 102 -31.24 15.75 7.09
N MET A 103 -31.74 16.98 6.94
CA MET A 103 -33.01 17.30 6.28
C MET A 103 -32.79 17.67 4.82
N GLY A 104 -33.68 17.20 3.94
CA GLY A 104 -33.69 17.57 2.53
C GLY A 104 -35.09 17.94 2.03
N PRO A 105 -35.19 18.50 0.81
CA PRO A 105 -34.08 18.79 -0.09
C PRO A 105 -33.29 20.05 0.30
N SER A 106 -32.00 20.05 0.02
CA SER A 106 -31.01 21.07 0.33
C SER A 106 -31.40 22.44 -0.23
N SER A 107 -31.91 22.45 -1.47
CA SER A 107 -32.42 23.63 -2.18
C SER A 107 -33.48 24.45 -1.41
N ARG A 108 -34.17 23.83 -0.46
CA ARG A 108 -35.23 24.46 0.35
C ARG A 108 -34.85 24.67 1.81
N ILE A 109 -34.01 23.79 2.36
CA ILE A 109 -33.79 23.71 3.81
C ILE A 109 -32.44 24.27 4.23
N THR A 110 -31.39 24.13 3.40
CA THR A 110 -30.02 24.45 3.82
C THR A 110 -29.85 25.93 4.18
N VAL A 111 -30.33 26.87 3.34
CA VAL A 111 -30.13 28.31 3.57
C VAL A 111 -30.86 28.81 4.83
N PRO A 112 -32.17 28.55 5.03
CA PRO A 112 -32.86 28.98 6.25
C PRO A 112 -32.23 28.38 7.52
N LEU A 113 -31.86 27.09 7.47
CA LEU A 113 -31.24 26.41 8.59
C LEU A 113 -29.85 26.97 8.92
N ALA A 114 -29.04 27.22 7.89
CA ALA A 114 -27.71 27.79 8.03
C ALA A 114 -27.76 29.20 8.62
N ARG A 115 -28.68 30.06 8.17
CA ARG A 115 -28.81 31.42 8.71
C ARG A 115 -29.14 31.39 10.20
N ALA A 116 -30.09 30.56 10.61
CA ALA A 116 -30.45 30.41 12.01
C ALA A 116 -29.26 29.86 12.83
N ALA A 117 -28.57 28.81 12.35
CA ALA A 117 -27.39 28.26 13.01
C ALA A 117 -26.27 29.30 13.18
N LEU A 118 -25.97 30.06 12.13
CA LEU A 118 -24.96 31.11 12.13
C LEU A 118 -25.32 32.27 13.06
N SER A 119 -26.60 32.66 13.12
CA SER A 119 -27.09 33.72 14.04
C SER A 119 -26.90 33.36 15.51
N LEU A 120 -26.88 32.06 15.81
CA LEU A 120 -26.66 31.50 17.14
C LEU A 120 -25.18 31.14 17.39
N GLY A 121 -24.30 31.43 16.43
CA GLY A 121 -22.87 31.18 16.55
C GLY A 121 -22.46 29.72 16.37
N LEU A 122 -23.22 28.89 15.66
CA LEU A 122 -22.85 27.50 15.37
C LEU A 122 -22.04 27.38 14.07
N HIS A 123 -21.13 26.42 14.05
CA HIS A 123 -20.65 25.86 12.78
C HIS A 123 -21.75 25.01 12.13
N MET A 124 -21.64 24.73 10.84
CA MET A 124 -22.61 23.86 10.16
C MET A 124 -21.96 22.88 9.20
N VAL A 125 -22.53 21.68 9.12
CA VAL A 125 -22.24 20.66 8.12
C VAL A 125 -23.53 20.29 7.41
N ASP A 126 -23.48 20.25 6.09
CA ASP A 126 -24.58 19.79 5.25
C ASP A 126 -24.06 18.77 4.21
N PRO A 127 -24.65 17.57 4.13
CA PRO A 127 -24.39 16.61 3.06
C PRO A 127 -24.80 17.09 1.66
N GLY A 128 -25.76 18.02 1.57
CA GLY A 128 -26.16 18.67 0.33
C GLY A 128 -25.52 20.05 0.18
N GLY A 129 -25.75 20.68 -0.98
CA GLY A 129 -25.27 22.03 -1.26
C GLY A 129 -25.16 22.34 -2.74
N SER A 130 -24.97 23.62 -3.04
CA SER A 130 -24.66 24.13 -4.38
C SER A 130 -23.81 25.41 -4.29
N GLU A 131 -23.20 25.81 -5.39
CA GLU A 131 -22.36 27.00 -5.51
C GLU A 131 -23.18 28.27 -5.22
N ARG A 132 -24.47 28.26 -5.57
CA ARG A 132 -25.43 29.30 -5.17
C ARG A 132 -25.55 29.41 -3.65
N ILE A 133 -25.68 28.28 -2.95
CA ILE A 133 -25.78 28.25 -1.48
C ILE A 133 -24.47 28.75 -0.85
N ILE A 134 -23.31 28.42 -1.41
CA ILE A 134 -22.03 28.98 -0.98
C ILE A 134 -22.05 30.50 -1.10
N ALA A 135 -22.40 31.02 -2.28
CA ALA A 135 -22.43 32.47 -2.53
C ALA A 135 -23.41 33.20 -1.61
N GLU A 136 -24.55 32.60 -1.29
CA GLU A 136 -25.58 33.19 -0.43
C GLU A 136 -25.20 33.19 1.06
N LEU A 137 -24.40 32.23 1.52
CA LEU A 137 -24.06 32.05 2.94
C LEU A 137 -22.67 32.54 3.34
N ASP A 138 -21.71 32.69 2.40
CA ASP A 138 -20.31 32.99 2.74
C ASP A 138 -20.14 34.27 3.55
N GLU A 139 -20.81 35.37 3.15
CA GLU A 139 -20.74 36.62 3.90
C GLU A 139 -21.34 36.49 5.30
N ALA A 140 -22.46 35.77 5.44
CA ALA A 140 -23.11 35.55 6.73
C ALA A 140 -22.21 34.71 7.66
N ALA A 141 -21.60 33.64 7.13
CA ALA A 141 -20.68 32.78 7.86
C ALA A 141 -19.44 33.56 8.34
N ARG A 142 -18.86 34.40 7.46
CA ARG A 142 -17.73 35.28 7.81
C ARG A 142 -18.09 36.29 8.88
N ARG A 143 -19.25 36.95 8.79
CA ARG A 143 -19.71 37.90 9.81
C ARG A 143 -19.94 37.22 11.17
N ALA A 144 -20.41 35.98 11.17
CA ALA A 144 -20.58 35.19 12.38
C ALA A 144 -19.25 34.62 12.93
N GLY A 145 -18.14 34.70 12.19
CA GLY A 145 -16.89 34.05 12.57
C GLY A 145 -16.98 32.52 12.55
N ARG A 146 -17.88 31.96 11.73
CA ARG A 146 -18.17 30.52 11.68
C ARG A 146 -17.88 29.92 10.31
N SER A 147 -17.80 28.60 10.30
CA SER A 147 -17.46 27.81 9.12
C SER A 147 -18.60 26.86 8.78
N VAL A 148 -18.91 26.77 7.49
CA VAL A 148 -19.93 25.86 6.94
C VAL A 148 -19.29 24.94 5.91
N LEU A 149 -19.45 23.64 6.09
CA LEU A 149 -19.01 22.62 5.13
C LEU A 149 -20.24 22.05 4.41
N LEU A 150 -20.36 22.33 3.12
CA LEU A 150 -21.39 21.78 2.25
C LEU A 150 -20.88 20.54 1.51
N CYS A 151 -21.79 19.72 0.99
CA CYS A 151 -21.44 18.46 0.32
C CYS A 151 -20.63 17.51 1.21
N ALA A 152 -21.01 17.38 2.48
CA ALA A 152 -20.35 16.48 3.44
C ALA A 152 -20.93 15.06 3.43
N GLY A 153 -21.14 14.48 2.24
CA GLY A 153 -21.75 13.17 2.06
C GLY A 153 -20.98 12.26 1.11
N VAL A 154 -21.62 11.19 0.65
CA VAL A 154 -21.03 10.26 -0.33
C VAL A 154 -21.01 10.89 -1.73
N GLN A 155 -22.18 11.31 -2.21
CA GLN A 155 -22.35 12.11 -3.43
C GLN A 155 -23.38 13.21 -3.15
N PRO A 156 -22.98 14.49 -3.20
CA PRO A 156 -21.60 14.99 -3.32
C PRO A 156 -20.79 14.83 -2.01
N GLY A 157 -19.46 14.92 -2.11
CA GLY A 157 -18.52 14.96 -0.97
C GLY A 157 -17.34 14.02 -1.10
N LEU A 158 -17.54 12.75 -0.75
CA LEU A 158 -16.53 11.70 -0.88
C LEU A 158 -16.11 11.54 -2.34
N THR A 159 -17.05 11.65 -3.27
CA THR A 159 -16.79 11.67 -4.71
C THR A 159 -15.81 12.78 -5.11
N GLY A 160 -16.06 14.03 -4.70
CA GLY A 160 -15.11 15.15 -4.90
C GLY A 160 -13.77 14.93 -4.21
N ALA A 161 -13.75 14.37 -2.99
CA ALA A 161 -12.53 14.09 -2.25
C ALA A 161 -11.67 13.00 -2.92
N MET A 162 -12.30 11.92 -3.38
CA MET A 162 -11.66 10.85 -4.15
C MET A 162 -11.11 11.37 -5.47
N LEU A 163 -11.86 12.24 -6.16
CA LEU A 163 -11.40 12.90 -7.39
C LEU A 163 -10.15 13.74 -7.16
N ALA A 164 -10.19 14.63 -6.16
CA ALA A 164 -9.05 15.47 -5.81
C ALA A 164 -7.83 14.64 -5.40
N ALA A 165 -8.03 13.57 -4.62
CA ALA A 165 -6.97 12.67 -4.21
C ALA A 165 -6.35 11.91 -5.40
N ALA A 166 -7.16 11.32 -6.27
CA ALA A 166 -6.68 10.60 -7.44
C ALA A 166 -5.87 11.52 -8.37
N LEU A 167 -6.35 12.74 -8.62
CA LEU A 167 -5.65 13.71 -9.46
C LEU A 167 -4.34 14.21 -8.84
N ARG A 168 -4.26 14.36 -7.52
CA ARG A 168 -3.01 14.72 -6.82
C ARG A 168 -1.96 13.60 -6.84
N LEU A 169 -2.37 12.35 -7.07
CA LEU A 169 -1.48 11.20 -7.21
C LEU A 169 -0.97 11.03 -8.64
N VAL A 170 -1.60 11.68 -9.62
CA VAL A 170 -1.11 11.72 -11.00
C VAL A 170 0.10 12.65 -11.09
N THR A 171 1.15 12.23 -11.78
CA THR A 171 2.43 12.95 -11.91
C THR A 171 2.26 14.35 -12.51
N ASP A 172 1.46 14.46 -13.58
CA ASP A 172 1.08 15.74 -14.19
C ASP A 172 -0.44 15.80 -14.40
N PRO A 173 -1.20 16.35 -13.44
CA PRO A 173 -2.65 16.44 -13.53
C PRO A 173 -3.13 17.41 -14.62
N THR A 174 -2.29 18.33 -15.09
CA THR A 174 -2.65 19.28 -16.17
C THR A 174 -2.74 18.62 -17.53
N ARG A 175 -2.27 17.38 -17.64
CA ARG A 175 -2.38 16.51 -18.82
C ARG A 175 -3.35 15.35 -18.61
N ALA A 176 -4.01 15.29 -17.46
CA ALA A 176 -4.87 14.18 -17.08
C ALA A 176 -6.26 14.26 -17.72
N ARG A 177 -6.86 13.11 -17.95
CA ARG A 177 -8.29 12.94 -18.23
C ARG A 177 -8.88 12.14 -17.09
N ALA A 178 -9.92 12.67 -16.45
CA ALA A 178 -10.58 12.01 -15.33
C ALA A 178 -12.00 11.56 -15.69
N GLU A 179 -12.38 10.38 -15.21
CA GLU A 179 -13.76 9.93 -15.17
C GLU A 179 -14.16 9.59 -13.73
N VAL A 180 -15.37 9.96 -13.34
CA VAL A 180 -16.00 9.57 -12.07
C VAL A 180 -17.25 8.78 -12.41
N ALA A 181 -17.34 7.55 -11.91
CA ALA A 181 -18.54 6.73 -11.98
C ALA A 181 -19.08 6.51 -10.56
N VAL A 182 -20.34 6.84 -10.33
CA VAL A 182 -20.93 6.79 -8.99
C VAL A 182 -22.37 6.32 -9.03
N GLY A 183 -22.73 5.45 -8.10
CA GLY A 183 -24.11 5.01 -7.90
C GLY A 183 -24.22 3.52 -7.56
N GLY A 184 -25.36 2.91 -7.84
CA GLY A 184 -25.62 1.51 -7.54
C GLY A 184 -27.10 1.20 -7.36
N ARG A 185 -27.40 0.28 -6.45
CA ARG A 185 -28.75 -0.17 -6.09
C ARG A 185 -29.06 0.21 -4.65
N GLN A 186 -29.74 1.35 -4.46
CA GLN A 186 -30.13 1.89 -3.16
C GLN A 186 -31.60 2.34 -3.20
N PRO A 187 -32.34 2.26 -2.08
CA PRO A 187 -33.68 2.84 -2.01
C PRO A 187 -33.59 4.37 -2.08
N LEU A 188 -34.41 5.00 -2.91
CA LEU A 188 -34.49 6.45 -3.02
C LEU A 188 -35.51 6.98 -2.01
N THR A 189 -35.07 7.86 -1.11
CA THR A 189 -36.00 8.59 -0.24
C THR A 189 -36.68 9.72 -1.00
N ALA A 190 -37.82 10.21 -0.50
CA ALA A 190 -38.47 11.38 -1.10
C ALA A 190 -37.56 12.62 -1.16
N ALA A 191 -36.66 12.78 -0.18
CA ALA A 191 -35.64 13.84 -0.22
C ALA A 191 -34.64 13.59 -1.36
N THR A 192 -34.06 12.39 -1.44
CA THR A 192 -33.12 12.00 -2.51
C THR A 192 -33.72 12.17 -3.91
N LEU A 193 -35.01 11.87 -4.08
CA LEU A 193 -35.70 12.06 -5.35
C LEU A 193 -35.81 13.54 -5.73
N HIS A 194 -36.11 14.42 -4.77
CA HIS A 194 -36.10 15.86 -5.03
C HIS A 194 -34.69 16.38 -5.34
N GLU A 195 -33.66 15.95 -4.60
CA GLU A 195 -32.26 16.31 -4.89
C GLU A 195 -31.85 15.86 -6.29
N TYR A 196 -32.23 14.63 -6.68
CA TYR A 196 -31.99 14.13 -8.03
C TYR A 196 -32.71 14.98 -9.08
N MET A 197 -33.97 15.34 -8.87
CA MET A 197 -34.70 16.21 -9.80
C MET A 197 -34.11 17.62 -9.90
N ASP A 198 -33.66 18.19 -8.77
CA ASP A 198 -33.00 19.50 -8.73
C ASP A 198 -31.66 19.46 -9.48
N SER A 199 -30.92 18.33 -9.40
CA SER A 199 -29.67 18.13 -10.16
C SER A 199 -29.89 18.05 -11.69
N LEU A 200 -31.11 17.77 -12.15
CA LEU A 200 -31.45 17.82 -13.58
C LEU A 200 -31.63 19.25 -14.11
N SER A 201 -31.60 20.26 -13.24
CA SER A 201 -31.60 21.67 -13.59
C SER A 201 -30.19 22.25 -13.53
N SER A 202 -29.97 23.42 -14.16
CA SER A 202 -28.68 24.13 -14.14
C SER A 202 -28.22 24.63 -12.76
N ASP A 203 -29.09 24.52 -11.75
CA ASP A 203 -28.90 25.09 -10.42
C ASP A 203 -28.43 24.02 -9.39
N GLY A 204 -28.20 22.79 -9.83
CA GLY A 204 -27.71 21.67 -9.00
C GLY A 204 -26.75 20.72 -9.72
N GLY A 205 -26.22 21.11 -10.88
CA GLY A 205 -25.32 20.29 -11.71
C GLY A 205 -25.56 20.50 -13.21
N TRP A 206 -24.85 19.74 -14.04
CA TRP A 206 -24.98 19.83 -15.51
C TRP A 206 -25.26 18.46 -16.14
N PRO A 207 -26.54 18.10 -16.37
CA PRO A 207 -26.89 16.84 -17.03
C PRO A 207 -26.43 16.83 -18.50
N GLY A 208 -25.78 15.73 -18.89
CA GLY A 208 -25.25 15.51 -20.22
C GLY A 208 -24.08 16.45 -20.57
N ALA A 209 -23.35 16.96 -19.58
CA ALA A 209 -22.21 17.84 -19.79
C ALA A 209 -20.91 17.23 -19.24
N VAL A 210 -19.80 17.75 -19.72
CA VAL A 210 -18.44 17.43 -19.27
C VAL A 210 -17.66 18.71 -19.00
N TRP A 211 -16.59 18.59 -18.22
CA TRP A 211 -15.59 19.64 -18.11
C TRP A 211 -14.57 19.46 -19.22
N TRP A 212 -14.34 20.52 -19.99
CA TRP A 212 -13.39 20.56 -21.09
C TRP A 212 -12.67 21.91 -21.13
N ASP A 213 -11.35 21.89 -21.01
CA ASP A 213 -10.44 23.04 -21.11
C ASP A 213 -10.94 24.31 -20.42
N GLY A 214 -11.29 24.19 -19.14
CA GLY A 214 -11.70 25.35 -18.32
C GLY A 214 -13.18 25.69 -18.35
N ALA A 215 -14.00 24.97 -19.12
CA ALA A 215 -15.43 25.23 -19.26
C ALA A 215 -16.29 23.96 -19.13
N VAL A 216 -17.54 24.16 -18.68
CA VAL A 216 -18.58 23.11 -18.76
C VAL A 216 -19.19 23.17 -20.15
N VAL A 217 -19.15 22.05 -20.88
CA VAL A 217 -19.67 21.94 -22.25
C VAL A 217 -20.62 20.75 -22.37
N LYS A 218 -21.62 20.84 -23.27
CA LYS A 218 -22.48 19.68 -23.59
C LYS A 218 -21.64 18.56 -24.19
N ASP A 219 -21.82 17.35 -23.68
CA ASP A 219 -21.16 16.16 -24.21
C ASP A 219 -21.76 15.84 -25.58
N ALA A 220 -20.94 15.82 -26.64
CA ALA A 220 -21.40 15.47 -27.98
C ALA A 220 -21.96 14.03 -28.06
N THR A 221 -21.65 13.19 -27.06
CA THR A 221 -22.18 11.84 -26.92
C THR A 221 -23.44 11.75 -26.03
N SER A 222 -23.99 12.88 -25.55
CA SER A 222 -25.08 12.94 -24.56
C SER A 222 -26.44 12.34 -25.00
N GLY A 223 -26.52 11.70 -26.17
CA GLY A 223 -27.68 10.94 -26.67
C GLY A 223 -27.38 9.49 -27.05
N VAL A 224 -26.12 9.07 -26.97
CA VAL A 224 -25.69 7.68 -27.14
C VAL A 224 -25.51 7.12 -25.74
N SER A 225 -26.07 5.93 -25.46
CA SER A 225 -25.78 5.19 -24.22
C SER A 225 -24.29 5.34 -23.91
N ALA A 226 -23.94 5.90 -22.76
CA ALA A 226 -22.59 5.70 -22.23
C ALA A 226 -22.32 4.19 -22.36
N GLY A 227 -21.16 3.81 -22.92
CA GLY A 227 -20.86 2.41 -23.21
C GLY A 227 -21.09 1.51 -21.98
N ARG A 228 -20.93 0.19 -22.11
CA ARG A 228 -21.19 -0.75 -21.01
C ARG A 228 -20.25 -0.61 -19.78
N SER A 229 -19.39 0.41 -19.75
CA SER A 229 -18.44 0.68 -18.68
C SER A 229 -18.33 2.18 -18.40
N ALA A 230 -18.09 2.55 -17.15
CA ALA A 230 -17.86 3.92 -16.69
C ALA A 230 -16.63 3.95 -15.76
N ALA A 231 -15.59 4.75 -16.06
CA ALA A 231 -14.35 4.79 -15.28
C ALA A 231 -13.69 3.40 -15.06
N GLY A 232 -13.89 2.44 -15.98
CA GLY A 232 -13.41 1.05 -15.84
C GLY A 232 -14.33 0.12 -15.03
N TRP A 233 -15.34 0.66 -14.35
CA TRP A 233 -16.40 -0.14 -13.72
C TRP A 233 -17.38 -0.66 -14.78
N HIS A 234 -17.75 -1.93 -14.67
CA HIS A 234 -18.79 -2.59 -15.47
C HIS A 234 -20.02 -2.87 -14.59
N PRO A 235 -21.04 -2.00 -14.57
CA PRO A 235 -22.30 -2.23 -13.88
C PRO A 235 -23.10 -3.40 -14.50
N PRO A 236 -24.14 -3.90 -13.82
CA PRO A 236 -25.10 -4.83 -14.42
C PRO A 236 -25.66 -4.32 -15.74
N ALA A 237 -26.01 -5.26 -16.65
CA ALA A 237 -26.32 -4.94 -18.05
C ALA A 237 -27.55 -4.04 -18.25
N ASP A 238 -28.45 -4.00 -17.26
CA ASP A 238 -29.69 -3.22 -17.21
C ASP A 238 -29.55 -1.92 -16.41
N ALA A 239 -28.39 -1.66 -15.81
CA ALA A 239 -28.13 -0.39 -15.13
C ALA A 239 -28.11 0.78 -16.13
N LEU A 240 -28.74 1.88 -15.75
CA LEU A 240 -28.69 3.12 -16.51
C LEU A 240 -27.40 3.88 -16.19
N LEU A 241 -26.62 4.20 -17.22
CA LEU A 241 -25.46 5.08 -17.12
C LEU A 241 -25.83 6.43 -17.74
N SER A 242 -25.77 7.50 -16.95
CA SER A 242 -26.11 8.84 -17.39
C SER A 242 -24.96 9.82 -17.10
N VAL A 243 -24.54 10.57 -18.12
CA VAL A 243 -23.50 11.59 -17.95
C VAL A 243 -24.09 12.74 -17.15
N HIS A 244 -23.45 13.07 -16.04
CA HIS A 244 -23.85 14.16 -15.16
C HIS A 244 -22.61 14.71 -14.46
N LEU A 245 -22.46 16.03 -14.47
CA LEU A 245 -21.34 16.70 -13.83
C LEU A 245 -21.83 17.46 -12.59
N ASP A 246 -21.43 17.00 -11.41
CA ASP A 246 -21.72 17.67 -10.13
C ASP A 246 -20.87 18.96 -10.00
N GLU A 247 -21.38 19.97 -9.28
CA GLU A 247 -20.71 21.26 -9.12
C GLU A 247 -19.36 21.16 -8.40
N GLU A 248 -19.24 20.29 -7.39
CA GLU A 248 -17.97 20.09 -6.70
C GLU A 248 -16.88 19.49 -7.59
N TYR A 249 -17.25 18.70 -8.60
CA TYR A 249 -16.31 18.14 -9.57
C TYR A 249 -15.67 19.24 -10.41
N VAL A 250 -16.48 20.23 -10.81
CA VAL A 250 -15.99 21.43 -11.50
C VAL A 250 -15.09 22.26 -10.60
N GLY A 251 -15.44 22.42 -9.32
CA GLY A 251 -14.58 23.07 -8.32
C GLY A 251 -13.20 22.41 -8.23
N VAL A 252 -13.15 21.08 -8.15
CA VAL A 252 -11.91 20.29 -8.11
C VAL A 252 -11.13 20.40 -9.43
N ALA A 253 -11.79 20.21 -10.58
CA ALA A 253 -11.16 20.27 -11.89
C ALA A 253 -10.53 21.64 -12.16
N ARG A 254 -11.25 22.72 -11.84
CA ARG A 254 -10.77 24.10 -11.96
C ARG A 254 -9.61 24.39 -11.03
N GLY A 255 -9.68 23.93 -9.77
CA GLY A 255 -8.63 24.16 -8.77
C GLY A 255 -7.31 23.44 -9.09
N ILE A 256 -7.39 22.25 -9.70
CA ILE A 256 -6.21 21.46 -10.08
C ILE A 256 -5.70 21.82 -11.50
N GLY A 257 -6.58 22.29 -12.38
CA GLY A 257 -6.25 22.60 -13.77
C GLY A 257 -6.32 21.39 -14.70
N VAL A 258 -7.25 20.47 -14.46
CA VAL A 258 -7.45 19.28 -15.31
C VAL A 258 -8.14 19.68 -16.63
N PRO A 259 -7.67 19.23 -17.79
CA PRO A 259 -8.24 19.60 -19.09
C PRO A 259 -9.55 18.87 -19.40
N TYR A 260 -9.74 17.65 -18.87
CA TYR A 260 -10.95 16.87 -19.13
C TYR A 260 -11.45 16.12 -17.90
N LEU A 261 -12.73 16.28 -17.59
CA LEU A 261 -13.42 15.50 -16.56
C LEU A 261 -14.84 15.14 -16.99
N ARG A 262 -15.22 13.88 -16.78
CA ARG A 262 -16.55 13.34 -17.04
C ARG A 262 -17.11 12.63 -15.82
N GLY A 263 -18.31 13.03 -15.38
CA GLY A 263 -19.06 12.33 -14.33
C GLY A 263 -20.16 11.44 -14.92
N ILE A 264 -20.38 10.28 -14.32
CA ILE A 264 -21.34 9.27 -14.76
C ILE A 264 -22.10 8.74 -13.54
N ASN A 265 -23.40 9.01 -13.51
CA ASN A 265 -24.33 8.42 -12.55
C ASN A 265 -24.74 7.02 -13.03
N VAL A 266 -24.64 6.04 -12.13
CA VAL A 266 -25.02 4.64 -12.36
C VAL A 266 -26.24 4.30 -11.53
N MET A 267 -27.35 3.96 -12.18
CA MET A 267 -28.59 3.57 -11.52
C MET A 267 -28.93 2.13 -11.88
N ASP A 268 -28.65 1.21 -10.96
CA ASP A 268 -28.96 -0.21 -11.05
C ASP A 268 -30.37 -0.48 -10.49
N ALA A 269 -31.35 0.12 -11.16
CA ALA A 269 -32.75 0.17 -10.75
C ALA A 269 -33.68 0.41 -11.97
N PRO A 270 -33.78 -0.54 -12.92
CA PRO A 270 -34.53 -0.34 -14.17
C PRO A 270 -36.01 0.02 -13.99
N GLU A 271 -36.70 -0.52 -12.98
CA GLU A 271 -38.10 -0.15 -12.69
C GLU A 271 -38.17 1.31 -12.20
N THR A 272 -37.30 1.68 -11.27
CA THR A 272 -37.20 3.04 -10.74
C THR A 272 -36.88 4.05 -11.85
N VAL A 273 -35.95 3.72 -12.75
CA VAL A 273 -35.61 4.53 -13.93
C VAL A 273 -36.81 4.73 -14.84
N ARG A 274 -37.62 3.68 -15.07
CA ARG A 274 -38.83 3.78 -15.89
C ARG A 274 -39.83 4.77 -15.30
N GLU A 275 -40.08 4.69 -14.00
CA GLU A 275 -41.00 5.63 -13.34
C GLU A 275 -40.42 7.06 -13.32
N LEU A 276 -39.11 7.24 -13.14
CA LEU A 276 -38.46 8.56 -13.24
C LEU A 276 -38.71 9.20 -14.61
N ARG A 277 -38.59 8.44 -15.71
CA ARG A 277 -38.89 8.93 -17.06
C ARG A 277 -40.35 9.34 -17.21
N ARG A 278 -41.28 8.59 -16.60
CA ARG A 278 -42.71 8.93 -16.61
C ARG A 278 -42.98 10.19 -15.79
N VAL A 279 -42.31 10.40 -14.66
CA VAL A 279 -42.39 11.68 -13.92
C VAL A 279 -41.92 12.84 -14.78
N ILE A 280 -40.78 12.70 -15.47
CA ILE A 280 -40.27 13.74 -16.38
C ILE A 280 -41.25 14.01 -17.53
N ALA A 281 -41.95 12.99 -18.02
CA ALA A 281 -42.99 13.11 -19.04
C ALA A 281 -44.35 13.64 -18.51
N GLY A 282 -44.50 13.81 -17.19
CA GLY A 282 -45.77 14.22 -16.57
C GLY A 282 -46.81 13.10 -16.45
N GLU A 283 -46.40 11.84 -16.57
CA GLU A 283 -47.26 10.64 -16.60
C GLU A 283 -47.28 9.84 -15.28
N ALA A 284 -46.45 10.24 -14.31
CA ALA A 284 -46.33 9.61 -13.00
C ALA A 284 -45.97 10.66 -11.92
N THR A 285 -46.04 10.25 -10.66
CA THR A 285 -45.71 11.07 -9.49
C THR A 285 -44.41 10.63 -8.84
N ILE A 286 -43.82 11.48 -8.00
CA ILE A 286 -42.64 11.13 -7.19
C ILE A 286 -42.94 9.92 -6.27
N ASP A 287 -44.19 9.77 -5.81
CA ASP A 287 -44.61 8.65 -4.99
C ASP A 287 -44.59 7.32 -5.76
N ASP A 288 -44.90 7.34 -7.07
CA ASP A 288 -44.79 6.17 -7.93
C ASP A 288 -43.33 5.70 -8.05
N VAL A 289 -42.40 6.64 -8.21
CA VAL A 289 -40.96 6.36 -8.22
C VAL A 289 -40.49 5.80 -6.88
N ALA A 290 -40.92 6.41 -5.77
CA ALA A 290 -40.56 5.95 -4.44
C ALA A 290 -41.13 4.54 -4.17
N ALA A 291 -42.31 4.21 -4.69
CA ALA A 291 -42.89 2.89 -4.60
C ALA A 291 -42.11 1.84 -5.43
N ALA A 292 -41.71 2.17 -6.66
CA ALA A 292 -40.85 1.33 -7.48
C ALA A 292 -39.50 1.08 -6.80
N SER A 293 -38.85 2.14 -6.32
CA SER A 293 -37.56 2.05 -5.64
C SER A 293 -37.62 1.20 -4.37
N ARG A 294 -38.71 1.25 -3.59
CA ARG A 294 -38.91 0.37 -2.42
C ARG A 294 -39.03 -1.10 -2.78
N ARG A 295 -39.62 -1.44 -3.94
CA ARG A 295 -39.71 -2.83 -4.41
C ARG A 295 -38.35 -3.33 -4.87
N GLU A 296 -37.68 -2.53 -5.70
CA GLU A 296 -36.44 -2.91 -6.39
C GLU A 296 -35.21 -2.93 -5.48
N ALA A 297 -35.13 -1.98 -4.55
CA ALA A 297 -34.09 -1.91 -3.53
C ALA A 297 -34.64 -2.23 -2.13
N GLY A 298 -35.58 -3.17 -2.03
CA GLY A 298 -36.16 -3.65 -0.78
C GLY A 298 -35.15 -4.32 0.17
N PRO A 299 -35.58 -4.77 1.36
CA PRO A 299 -34.69 -5.41 2.36
C PRO A 299 -34.02 -6.69 1.86
N GLU A 300 -34.70 -7.42 0.97
CA GLU A 300 -34.24 -8.69 0.37
C GLU A 300 -33.28 -8.49 -0.82
N ALA A 301 -33.15 -7.25 -1.31
CA ALA A 301 -32.28 -6.95 -2.45
C ALA A 301 -30.81 -6.82 -2.03
N GLU A 302 -29.89 -7.29 -2.87
CA GLU A 302 -28.47 -7.01 -2.70
C GLU A 302 -28.20 -5.52 -2.96
N ARG A 303 -28.14 -4.74 -1.89
CA ARG A 303 -27.89 -3.30 -1.93
C ARG A 303 -26.41 -3.01 -2.01
N TYR A 304 -26.04 -2.07 -2.87
CA TYR A 304 -24.69 -1.51 -2.89
C TYR A 304 -24.69 -0.10 -3.45
N PHE A 305 -23.63 0.62 -3.12
CA PHE A 305 -23.26 1.89 -3.72
C PHE A 305 -21.75 1.87 -3.94
N ARG A 306 -21.30 2.37 -5.09
CA ARG A 306 -19.89 2.39 -5.47
C ARG A 306 -19.52 3.75 -6.03
N ILE A 307 -18.31 4.21 -5.72
CA ILE A 307 -17.64 5.31 -6.39
C ILE A 307 -16.37 4.76 -7.01
N VAL A 308 -16.15 5.04 -8.29
CA VAL A 308 -14.89 4.77 -8.98
C VAL A 308 -14.43 6.06 -9.65
N VAL A 309 -13.26 6.53 -9.26
CA VAL A 309 -12.57 7.63 -9.94
C VAL A 309 -11.43 7.02 -10.72
N ARG A 310 -11.30 7.36 -12.00
CA ARG A 310 -10.17 6.97 -12.84
C ARG A 310 -9.56 8.22 -13.47
N ALA A 311 -8.33 8.55 -13.08
CA ALA A 311 -7.55 9.64 -13.63
C ALA A 311 -6.39 9.10 -14.46
N CYS A 312 -6.32 9.45 -15.74
CA CYS A 312 -5.27 8.98 -16.65
C CYS A 312 -4.46 10.15 -17.19
N ALA A 313 -3.13 10.14 -17.04
CA ALA A 313 -2.23 11.07 -17.71
C ALA A 313 -1.38 10.33 -18.73
N ALA A 314 -1.43 10.78 -19.99
CA ALA A 314 -0.58 10.25 -21.04
C ALA A 314 0.72 11.04 -21.11
N GLY A 315 1.83 10.38 -20.77
CA GLY A 315 3.20 10.82 -21.06
C GLY A 315 3.66 10.37 -22.46
N PRO A 316 4.89 10.75 -22.88
CA PRO A 316 5.46 10.33 -24.16
C PRO A 316 5.60 8.82 -24.31
N ASP A 317 5.93 8.11 -23.23
CA ASP A 317 6.28 6.67 -23.24
C ASP A 317 5.43 5.82 -22.27
N ILE A 318 4.69 6.46 -21.36
CA ILE A 318 3.92 5.80 -20.29
C ILE A 318 2.55 6.48 -20.14
N VAL A 319 1.49 5.70 -20.00
CA VAL A 319 0.14 6.12 -19.60
C VAL A 319 -0.03 5.82 -18.12
N GLU A 320 0.06 6.84 -17.29
CA GLU A 320 -0.25 6.73 -15.87
C GLU A 320 -1.77 6.70 -15.67
N THR A 321 -2.26 5.79 -14.85
CA THR A 321 -3.66 5.66 -14.47
C THR A 321 -3.77 5.47 -12.96
N VAL A 322 -4.44 6.39 -12.29
CA VAL A 322 -4.82 6.30 -10.88
C VAL A 322 -6.30 5.97 -10.79
N THR A 323 -6.63 4.89 -10.06
CA THR A 323 -8.01 4.51 -9.78
C THR A 323 -8.26 4.59 -8.28
N ALA A 324 -9.26 5.37 -7.85
CA ALA A 324 -9.77 5.37 -6.49
C ALA A 324 -11.12 4.65 -6.45
N ASP A 325 -11.27 3.65 -5.58
CA ASP A 325 -12.47 2.83 -5.47
C ASP A 325 -13.04 2.85 -4.05
N TYR A 326 -14.35 3.00 -3.95
CA TYR A 326 -15.10 2.91 -2.70
C TYR A 326 -16.38 2.13 -2.92
N ARG A 327 -16.73 1.26 -1.97
CA ARG A 327 -18.00 0.51 -1.96
C ARG A 327 -18.61 0.46 -0.57
N CYS A 328 -19.92 0.61 -0.48
CA CYS A 328 -20.70 0.38 0.74
C CYS A 328 -22.05 -0.27 0.44
N ALA A 329 -22.67 -0.87 1.46
CA ALA A 329 -24.02 -1.41 1.37
C ALA A 329 -25.11 -0.35 1.60
N ASP A 330 -24.81 0.71 2.36
CA ASP A 330 -25.74 1.78 2.75
C ASP A 330 -25.07 3.15 2.62
N SER A 331 -25.39 3.85 1.53
CA SER A 331 -24.87 5.19 1.22
C SER A 331 -25.39 6.28 2.15
N TYR A 332 -26.57 6.12 2.75
CA TYR A 332 -27.14 7.09 3.70
C TYR A 332 -26.41 7.03 5.03
N ARG A 333 -26.12 5.82 5.50
CA ARG A 333 -25.31 5.63 6.69
C ARG A 333 -23.89 6.18 6.50
N ALA A 334 -23.26 5.86 5.37
CA ALA A 334 -21.95 6.40 5.02
C ALA A 334 -21.95 7.93 4.96
N THR A 335 -23.01 8.53 4.42
CA THR A 335 -23.19 10.00 4.38
C THR A 335 -23.28 10.60 5.78
N GLY A 336 -24.08 10.02 6.67
CA GLY A 336 -24.17 10.49 8.07
C GLY A 336 -22.81 10.38 8.79
N ASP A 337 -22.08 9.31 8.51
CA ASP A 337 -20.75 9.05 9.06
C ASP A 337 -19.72 10.10 8.61
N LEU A 338 -19.70 10.43 7.32
CA LEU A 338 -18.86 11.47 6.72
C LEU A 338 -19.18 12.87 7.29
N ALA A 339 -20.47 13.18 7.42
CA ALA A 339 -20.92 14.45 7.99
C ALA A 339 -20.47 14.62 9.44
N VAL A 340 -20.47 13.55 10.25
CA VAL A 340 -19.90 13.57 11.60
C VAL A 340 -18.40 13.82 11.57
N GLY A 341 -17.65 13.19 10.66
CA GLY A 341 -16.22 13.46 10.49
C GLY A 341 -15.93 14.94 10.16
N ALA A 342 -16.71 15.54 9.28
CA ALA A 342 -16.64 16.97 8.96
C ALA A 342 -16.97 17.84 10.19
N ALA A 343 -18.00 17.48 10.96
CA ALA A 343 -18.41 18.22 12.15
C ALA A 343 -17.31 18.23 13.23
N LEU A 344 -16.66 17.08 13.44
CA LEU A 344 -15.54 16.96 14.38
C LEU A 344 -14.32 17.77 13.93
N THR A 345 -14.11 17.93 12.62
CA THR A 345 -13.03 18.76 12.07
C THR A 345 -13.27 20.25 12.33
N LEU A 346 -14.52 20.70 12.20
CA LEU A 346 -14.92 22.06 12.56
C LEU A 346 -14.72 22.34 14.05
N LEU A 347 -15.16 21.41 14.92
CA LEU A 347 -14.98 21.53 16.38
C LEU A 347 -13.50 21.52 16.82
N ALA A 348 -12.63 20.91 16.02
CA ALA A 348 -11.18 20.92 16.26
C ALA A 348 -10.51 22.24 15.85
N GLY A 349 -11.25 23.22 15.30
CA GLY A 349 -10.73 24.51 14.88
C GLY A 349 -9.79 24.45 13.67
N LYS A 350 -9.89 23.37 12.87
CA LYS A 350 -8.99 23.13 11.72
C LYS A 350 -9.43 23.83 10.44
N GLU A 351 -10.67 24.34 10.40
CA GLU A 351 -11.26 24.92 9.19
C GLU A 351 -11.26 26.45 9.21
N PRO A 352 -10.93 27.11 8.09
CA PRO A 352 -11.04 28.56 8.02
C PRO A 352 -12.51 29.01 7.94
N VAL A 353 -12.77 30.20 8.49
CA VAL A 353 -14.09 30.86 8.49
C VAL A 353 -14.62 31.08 7.06
N GLY A 354 -15.93 30.92 6.89
CA GLY A 354 -16.65 31.00 5.61
C GLY A 354 -17.30 29.69 5.18
N VAL A 355 -17.88 29.68 3.99
CA VAL A 355 -18.54 28.49 3.42
C VAL A 355 -17.66 27.86 2.33
N ARG A 356 -17.57 26.52 2.31
CA ARG A 356 -16.78 25.77 1.33
C ARG A 356 -17.33 24.37 1.10
N TRP A 357 -16.88 23.74 0.01
CA TRP A 357 -17.05 22.31 -0.21
C TRP A 357 -16.26 21.52 0.84
N ALA A 358 -16.89 20.49 1.40
CA ALA A 358 -16.24 19.60 2.35
C ALA A 358 -15.10 18.79 1.70
N CYS A 359 -15.19 18.49 0.41
CA CYS A 359 -14.09 17.87 -0.36
C CYS A 359 -12.84 18.76 -0.49
N ALA A 360 -12.97 20.08 -0.27
CA ALA A 360 -11.87 21.05 -0.25
C ALA A 360 -11.47 21.47 1.18
N SER A 361 -11.89 20.70 2.19
CA SER A 361 -11.64 20.93 3.61
C SER A 361 -10.68 19.87 4.19
N GLU A 362 -10.22 20.06 5.43
CA GLU A 362 -9.42 19.07 6.16
C GLU A 362 -10.21 17.77 6.41
N ALA A 363 -11.55 17.83 6.42
CA ALA A 363 -12.39 16.65 6.53
C ALA A 363 -12.11 15.65 5.39
N ALA A 364 -11.84 16.14 4.18
CA ALA A 364 -11.54 15.29 3.03
C ALA A 364 -10.32 14.39 3.25
N ALA A 365 -9.27 14.89 3.92
CA ALA A 365 -8.09 14.08 4.22
C ALA A 365 -8.43 12.91 5.17
N THR A 366 -9.33 13.12 6.13
CA THR A 366 -9.79 12.07 7.05
C THR A 366 -10.66 11.01 6.37
N TRP A 367 -11.33 11.37 5.28
CA TRP A 367 -12.11 10.43 4.49
C TRP A 367 -11.24 9.56 3.59
N ILE A 368 -10.05 10.05 3.22
CA ILE A 368 -9.16 9.45 2.20
C ILE A 368 -7.94 8.71 2.80
N GLY A 369 -7.44 9.04 4.00
CA GLY A 369 -6.31 8.34 4.66
C GLY A 369 -6.69 7.76 6.04
N ALA A 370 -5.92 6.93 6.75
CA ALA A 370 -4.71 6.13 6.47
C ALA A 370 -4.45 5.15 7.66
N ASP A 371 -5.49 4.59 8.29
CA ASP A 371 -5.36 3.65 9.41
C ASP A 371 -6.42 2.53 9.30
N PRO A 372 -6.04 1.28 8.99
CA PRO A 372 -6.96 0.13 9.03
C PRO A 372 -7.50 -0.16 10.44
N GLY A 373 -7.02 0.55 11.47
CA GLY A 373 -7.48 0.46 12.85
C GLY A 373 -8.39 1.58 13.35
N ALA A 374 -8.67 2.63 12.56
CA ALA A 374 -9.51 3.75 13.00
C ALA A 374 -10.54 4.16 11.95
N ASP A 375 -11.75 3.59 12.01
CA ASP A 375 -13.04 4.07 11.46
C ASP A 375 -13.05 4.83 10.11
N GLY A 376 -12.04 4.63 9.26
CA GLY A 376 -11.87 5.30 7.97
C GLY A 376 -12.79 4.71 6.92
N VAL A 377 -13.19 5.55 5.97
CA VAL A 377 -14.04 5.17 4.84
C VAL A 377 -13.12 4.45 3.85
N GLY A 378 -13.20 3.11 3.76
CA GLY A 378 -12.22 2.26 3.08
C GLY A 378 -12.03 2.49 1.57
N VAL A 379 -11.48 3.64 1.18
CA VAL A 379 -11.11 3.98 -0.20
C VAL A 379 -9.81 3.27 -0.56
N THR A 380 -9.83 2.54 -1.67
CA THR A 380 -8.64 1.85 -2.20
C THR A 380 -8.10 2.61 -3.40
N PHE A 381 -6.80 2.88 -3.42
CA PHE A 381 -6.11 3.49 -4.56
C PHE A 381 -5.29 2.42 -5.30
N THR A 382 -5.47 2.35 -6.62
CA THR A 382 -4.68 1.52 -7.54
C THR A 382 -3.94 2.43 -8.51
N TYR A 383 -2.70 2.10 -8.85
CA TYR A 383 -1.86 2.89 -9.74
C TYR A 383 -1.25 2.00 -10.82
N ASP A 384 -1.59 2.28 -12.08
CA ASP A 384 -1.18 1.55 -13.26
C ASP A 384 -0.34 2.45 -14.17
N LEU A 385 0.81 1.98 -14.63
CA LEU A 385 1.68 2.65 -15.59
C LEU A 385 1.67 1.82 -16.86
N GLY A 386 0.81 2.19 -17.80
CA GLY A 386 0.76 1.58 -19.12
C GLY A 386 1.98 1.99 -19.97
N GLY A 387 2.98 1.13 -20.04
CA GLY A 387 4.17 1.29 -20.88
C GLY A 387 5.26 0.31 -20.43
N THR A 388 5.66 -0.64 -21.27
CA THR A 388 6.60 -1.73 -20.89
C THR A 388 8.02 -1.21 -20.75
N PRO A 389 8.68 -1.53 -19.62
CA PRO A 389 9.41 -2.79 -19.53
C PRO A 389 9.06 -3.61 -18.27
N ARG A 390 9.38 -4.91 -18.31
CA ARG A 390 9.35 -5.87 -17.20
C ARG A 390 9.74 -5.23 -15.87
N GLY A 391 8.76 -4.96 -15.03
CA GLY A 391 8.98 -4.28 -13.76
C GLY A 391 9.38 -5.23 -12.64
N ALA A 392 10.34 -4.85 -11.81
CA ALA A 392 10.60 -5.54 -10.56
C ALA A 392 9.73 -4.95 -9.43
N VAL A 393 9.26 -5.82 -8.55
CA VAL A 393 8.75 -5.42 -7.23
C VAL A 393 9.66 -5.99 -6.15
N VAL A 394 9.87 -5.21 -5.09
CA VAL A 394 10.68 -5.65 -3.94
C VAL A 394 9.79 -5.70 -2.71
N VAL A 395 9.71 -6.87 -2.10
CA VAL A 395 8.93 -7.12 -0.89
C VAL A 395 9.85 -6.98 0.32
N GLY A 396 9.54 -6.01 1.17
CA GLY A 396 10.33 -5.67 2.36
C GLY A 396 11.28 -4.49 2.17
N ALA A 397 11.48 -3.74 3.25
CA ALA A 397 12.29 -2.52 3.26
C ALA A 397 13.47 -2.57 4.26
N GLY A 398 13.78 -3.76 4.78
CA GLY A 398 15.00 -4.02 5.56
C GLY A 398 16.17 -4.27 4.61
N PHE A 399 16.64 -5.52 4.54
CA PHE A 399 17.61 -5.91 3.52
C PHE A 399 17.09 -5.69 2.08
N GLY A 400 15.77 -5.77 1.88
CA GLY A 400 15.11 -5.42 0.62
C GLY A 400 15.43 -4.01 0.09
N ALA A 401 15.81 -3.05 0.95
CA ALA A 401 16.26 -1.75 0.48
C ALA A 401 17.46 -1.85 -0.49
N ARG A 402 18.38 -2.80 -0.27
CA ARG A 402 19.52 -3.02 -1.18
C ARG A 402 19.11 -3.53 -2.55
N TYR A 403 18.10 -4.40 -2.59
CA TYR A 403 17.49 -4.85 -3.83
C TYR A 403 16.79 -3.71 -4.55
N ALA A 404 16.05 -2.88 -3.83
CA ALA A 404 15.35 -1.73 -4.38
C ALA A 404 16.32 -0.70 -4.97
N ASP A 405 17.34 -0.30 -4.21
CA ASP A 405 18.38 0.65 -4.65
C ASP A 405 19.04 0.17 -5.96
N ALA A 406 19.42 -1.12 -6.01
CA ALA A 406 20.04 -1.71 -7.20
C ALA A 406 19.09 -1.73 -8.40
N LEU A 407 17.83 -2.12 -8.21
CA LEU A 407 16.86 -2.26 -9.30
C LEU A 407 16.30 -0.92 -9.80
N ALA A 408 16.49 0.15 -9.03
CA ALA A 408 16.19 1.52 -9.45
C ALA A 408 17.27 2.12 -10.38
N GLN A 409 18.44 1.48 -10.51
CA GLN A 409 19.48 1.92 -11.45
C GLN A 409 19.06 1.72 -12.91
N SER A 410 19.55 2.58 -13.81
CA SER A 410 19.13 2.64 -15.21
C SER A 410 19.51 1.41 -16.04
N ASP A 411 20.52 0.67 -15.62
CA ASP A 411 21.02 -0.56 -16.24
C ASP A 411 20.37 -1.84 -15.67
N SER A 412 19.39 -1.67 -14.77
CA SER A 412 18.67 -2.80 -14.19
C SER A 412 18.02 -3.68 -15.27
N PRO A 413 18.15 -5.02 -15.17
CA PRO A 413 17.49 -5.94 -16.10
C PRO A 413 15.97 -5.99 -15.92
N ALA A 414 15.45 -5.44 -14.82
CA ALA A 414 14.03 -5.24 -14.55
C ALA A 414 13.88 -3.98 -13.67
N PRO A 415 13.50 -2.82 -14.25
CA PRO A 415 13.39 -1.57 -13.50
C PRO A 415 12.45 -1.70 -12.30
N LEU A 416 12.84 -1.14 -11.15
CA LEU A 416 11.99 -1.15 -9.97
C LEU A 416 10.70 -0.36 -10.23
N THR A 417 9.56 -0.99 -9.95
CA THR A 417 8.24 -0.36 -10.14
C THR A 417 7.46 -0.21 -8.84
N ALA A 418 7.76 -1.02 -7.82
CA ALA A 418 7.11 -0.92 -6.52
C ALA A 418 7.93 -1.54 -5.37
N ILE A 419 7.72 -0.99 -4.18
CA ILE A 419 8.02 -1.62 -2.90
C ILE A 419 6.72 -2.20 -2.34
N VAL A 420 6.77 -3.43 -1.85
CA VAL A 420 5.64 -4.15 -1.26
C VAL A 420 5.89 -4.34 0.25
N GLY A 421 4.89 -4.07 1.09
CA GLY A 421 5.00 -4.38 2.52
C GLY A 421 3.75 -4.06 3.35
N ALA A 422 3.76 -4.35 4.65
CA ALA A 422 2.61 -4.24 5.55
C ALA A 422 2.12 -2.82 5.92
N GLY A 423 2.66 -1.77 5.29
CA GLY A 423 2.32 -0.37 5.58
C GLY A 423 3.25 0.27 6.62
N GLY A 424 4.50 -0.17 6.70
CA GLY A 424 5.51 0.43 7.58
C GLY A 424 6.04 1.76 7.07
N ARG A 425 6.49 2.64 7.99
CA ARG A 425 7.11 3.93 7.64
C ARG A 425 8.37 3.76 6.79
N SER A 426 9.22 2.79 7.10
CA SER A 426 10.46 2.51 6.35
C SER A 426 10.19 2.17 4.88
N GLY A 427 9.22 1.31 4.60
CA GLY A 427 8.87 0.93 3.22
C GLY A 427 8.25 2.07 2.41
N ARG A 428 7.39 2.88 3.04
CA ARG A 428 6.84 4.08 2.38
C ARG A 428 7.91 5.12 2.07
N ASN A 429 8.84 5.36 3.00
CA ASN A 429 9.93 6.28 2.79
C ASN A 429 10.84 5.80 1.66
N LEU A 430 11.23 4.52 1.66
CA LEU A 430 12.04 3.93 0.59
C LEU A 430 11.37 4.08 -0.79
N ALA A 431 10.08 3.76 -0.90
CA ALA A 431 9.34 3.90 -2.15
C ALA A 431 9.32 5.35 -2.64
N ARG A 432 9.06 6.31 -1.73
CA ARG A 432 9.10 7.74 -2.03
C ARG A 432 10.50 8.20 -2.46
N ASP A 433 11.54 7.79 -1.74
CA ASP A 433 12.91 8.23 -1.99
C ASP A 433 13.44 7.70 -3.33
N LEU A 434 12.98 6.51 -3.76
CA LEU A 434 13.27 5.91 -5.06
C LEU A 434 12.28 6.29 -6.18
N GLY A 435 11.24 7.07 -5.88
CA GLY A 435 10.24 7.50 -6.87
C GLY A 435 9.38 6.36 -7.42
N VAL A 436 9.13 5.30 -6.64
CA VAL A 436 8.35 4.12 -7.05
C VAL A 436 7.12 3.92 -6.17
N ARG A 437 6.20 3.04 -6.59
CA ARG A 437 4.94 2.77 -5.90
C ARG A 437 5.17 2.09 -4.56
N TYR A 438 4.29 2.33 -3.59
CA TYR A 438 4.22 1.51 -2.38
C TYR A 438 2.92 0.69 -2.39
N LEU A 439 3.04 -0.64 -2.37
CA LEU A 439 1.90 -1.56 -2.40
C LEU A 439 1.76 -2.26 -1.03
N THR A 440 0.55 -2.26 -0.50
CA THR A 440 0.24 -2.91 0.78
C THR A 440 -0.16 -4.36 0.58
N THR A 441 0.40 -5.25 1.39
CA THR A 441 -0.07 -6.64 1.51
C THR A 441 -1.18 -6.70 2.56
N GLY A 442 -2.38 -7.11 2.17
CA GLY A 442 -3.58 -7.11 3.02
C GLY A 442 -3.62 -8.24 4.04
N GLY A 443 -2.62 -8.37 4.92
CA GLY A 443 -2.65 -9.25 6.10
C GLY A 443 -2.78 -10.78 5.89
N THR A 444 -3.12 -11.23 4.68
CA THR A 444 -3.20 -12.63 4.23
C THR A 444 -2.48 -12.77 2.88
N ALA A 445 -2.38 -13.99 2.35
CA ALA A 445 -1.66 -14.36 1.11
C ALA A 445 -2.10 -13.62 -0.19
N ASP A 446 -2.91 -12.57 -0.08
CA ASP A 446 -3.25 -11.65 -1.16
C ASP A 446 -2.04 -10.75 -1.47
N VAL A 447 -1.35 -11.12 -2.53
CA VAL A 447 -0.33 -10.29 -3.16
C VAL A 447 -1.01 -9.24 -4.05
N PRO A 448 -0.41 -8.04 -4.20
CA PRO A 448 -0.95 -7.05 -5.12
C PRO A 448 -0.99 -7.60 -6.56
N SER A 449 -1.99 -7.18 -7.33
CA SER A 449 -2.01 -7.47 -8.77
C SER A 449 -0.86 -6.71 -9.46
N LEU A 450 -0.06 -7.43 -10.23
CA LEU A 450 1.09 -6.89 -10.95
C LEU A 450 0.97 -7.26 -12.45
N PRO A 451 1.66 -6.53 -13.34
CA PRO A 451 1.76 -6.89 -14.74
C PRO A 451 2.27 -8.32 -14.95
N GLU A 452 1.80 -8.99 -16.00
CA GLU A 452 2.17 -10.40 -16.32
C GLU A 452 3.68 -10.60 -16.53
N ASP A 453 4.40 -9.55 -16.87
CA ASP A 453 5.83 -9.58 -17.16
C ASP A 453 6.71 -9.12 -15.98
N ALA A 454 6.11 -8.88 -14.81
CA ALA A 454 6.81 -8.47 -13.61
C ALA A 454 7.65 -9.60 -12.99
N VAL A 455 8.60 -9.24 -12.12
CA VAL A 455 9.32 -10.17 -11.25
C VAL A 455 9.23 -9.71 -9.79
N ALA A 456 9.18 -10.64 -8.86
CA ALA A 456 9.13 -10.34 -7.43
C ALA A 456 10.42 -10.76 -6.72
N VAL A 457 11.01 -9.81 -5.99
CA VAL A 457 12.10 -10.07 -5.05
C VAL A 457 11.54 -10.08 -3.64
N VAL A 458 11.52 -11.25 -3.01
CA VAL A 458 11.02 -11.46 -1.65
C VAL A 458 12.17 -11.38 -0.65
N ALA A 459 12.35 -10.21 -0.03
CA ALA A 459 13.43 -9.90 0.90
C ALA A 459 12.89 -9.60 2.32
N VAL A 460 12.03 -10.48 2.80
CA VAL A 460 11.51 -10.52 4.18
C VAL A 460 11.79 -11.89 4.79
N ARG A 461 11.76 -11.95 6.13
CA ARG A 461 11.91 -13.21 6.88
C ARG A 461 10.95 -14.29 6.34
N SER A 462 11.49 -15.46 6.05
CA SER A 462 10.74 -16.67 5.68
C SER A 462 10.13 -17.36 6.91
N GLY A 463 9.36 -18.43 6.70
CA GLY A 463 8.67 -19.15 7.77
C GLY A 463 9.64 -19.78 8.79
N ILE A 464 10.83 -20.24 8.35
CA ILE A 464 11.83 -20.88 9.21
C ILE A 464 12.39 -19.94 10.30
N VAL A 465 12.29 -18.62 10.07
CA VAL A 465 12.67 -17.56 11.03
C VAL A 465 11.46 -16.73 11.49
N GLY A 466 10.24 -17.29 11.36
CA GLY A 466 9.00 -16.72 11.88
C GLY A 466 8.44 -15.52 11.10
N GLY A 467 8.73 -15.42 9.80
CA GLY A 467 8.16 -14.38 8.93
C GLY A 467 7.24 -14.93 7.83
N GLN A 468 6.71 -14.04 7.00
CA GLN A 468 5.68 -14.32 5.98
C GLN A 468 6.25 -14.51 4.56
N GLY A 469 7.58 -14.57 4.40
CA GLY A 469 8.24 -14.62 3.09
C GLY A 469 7.77 -15.78 2.21
N ASP A 470 7.52 -16.95 2.80
CA ASP A 470 7.13 -18.15 2.07
C ASP A 470 5.71 -18.05 1.50
N ASP A 471 4.78 -17.48 2.27
CA ASP A 471 3.40 -17.26 1.86
C ASP A 471 3.32 -16.20 0.76
N LEU A 472 4.10 -15.13 0.88
CA LEU A 472 4.19 -14.07 -0.13
C LEU A 472 4.79 -14.61 -1.43
N ALA A 473 5.89 -15.37 -1.35
CA ALA A 473 6.46 -16.06 -2.50
C ALA A 473 5.43 -16.97 -3.18
N ALA A 474 4.70 -17.78 -2.40
CA ALA A 474 3.64 -18.64 -2.94
C ALA A 474 2.52 -17.82 -3.62
N GLY A 475 2.13 -16.68 -3.06
CA GLY A 475 1.13 -15.78 -3.65
C GLY A 475 1.55 -15.27 -5.03
N PHE A 476 2.76 -14.75 -5.17
CA PHE A 476 3.29 -14.29 -6.45
C PHE A 476 3.41 -15.43 -7.48
N LEU A 477 3.89 -16.61 -7.05
CA LEU A 477 3.98 -17.77 -7.94
C LEU A 477 2.61 -18.22 -8.46
N ARG A 478 1.56 -18.21 -7.61
CA ARG A 478 0.18 -18.52 -8.04
C ARG A 478 -0.34 -17.52 -9.07
N ALA A 479 0.10 -16.28 -8.98
CA ALA A 479 -0.18 -15.23 -9.97
C ALA A 479 0.68 -15.35 -11.24
N GLY A 480 1.53 -16.37 -11.39
CA GLY A 480 2.40 -16.57 -12.55
C GLY A 480 3.69 -15.73 -12.51
N ILE A 481 3.94 -14.99 -11.43
CA ILE A 481 5.04 -14.03 -11.33
C ILE A 481 6.31 -14.75 -10.86
N PRO A 482 7.45 -14.65 -11.58
CA PRO A 482 8.70 -15.24 -11.15
C PRO A 482 9.19 -14.64 -9.83
N VAL A 483 9.68 -15.50 -8.93
CA VAL A 483 10.12 -15.09 -7.59
C VAL A 483 11.60 -15.38 -7.34
N LEU A 484 12.33 -14.36 -6.88
CA LEU A 484 13.63 -14.47 -6.23
C LEU A 484 13.43 -14.28 -4.72
N GLN A 485 13.72 -15.28 -3.89
CA GLN A 485 13.56 -15.22 -2.45
C GLN A 485 14.92 -15.25 -1.72
N GLU A 486 15.13 -14.30 -0.82
CA GLU A 486 16.35 -14.19 0.00
C GLU A 486 16.38 -15.29 1.08
N LEU A 487 17.58 -15.80 1.37
CA LEU A 487 17.81 -16.74 2.49
C LEU A 487 17.68 -16.09 3.88
N PRO A 488 17.40 -16.89 4.94
CA PRO A 488 17.28 -18.35 4.96
C PRO A 488 15.90 -18.84 4.52
N VAL A 489 15.79 -20.08 4.01
CA VAL A 489 14.52 -20.74 3.64
C VAL A 489 14.61 -22.22 4.02
N ASP A 490 13.49 -22.84 4.43
CA ASP A 490 13.45 -24.28 4.72
C ASP A 490 13.63 -25.12 3.42
N PRO A 491 14.45 -26.19 3.41
CA PRO A 491 14.65 -27.01 2.21
C PRO A 491 13.38 -27.67 1.65
N GLY A 492 12.42 -28.00 2.53
CA GLY A 492 11.10 -28.49 2.17
C GLY A 492 10.30 -27.39 1.47
N THR A 493 10.29 -26.17 2.01
CA THR A 493 9.70 -24.99 1.35
C THR A 493 10.30 -24.75 -0.03
N VAL A 494 11.63 -24.83 -0.19
CA VAL A 494 12.27 -24.68 -1.50
C VAL A 494 11.72 -25.69 -2.51
N THR A 495 11.52 -26.94 -2.08
CA THR A 495 10.96 -28.00 -2.93
C THR A 495 9.50 -27.70 -3.30
N THR A 496 8.69 -27.30 -2.32
CA THR A 496 7.27 -26.95 -2.50
C THR A 496 7.08 -25.75 -3.44
N LEU A 497 7.80 -24.65 -3.21
CA LEU A 497 7.69 -23.44 -4.04
C LEU A 497 8.26 -23.65 -5.45
N THR A 498 9.29 -24.48 -5.59
CA THR A 498 9.77 -24.90 -6.93
C THR A 498 8.71 -25.69 -7.68
N ALA A 499 7.98 -26.59 -7.00
CA ALA A 499 6.88 -27.34 -7.61
C ALA A 499 5.73 -26.41 -8.00
N LEU A 500 5.35 -25.50 -7.10
CA LEU A 500 4.33 -24.49 -7.35
C LEU A 500 4.67 -23.61 -8.56
N ALA A 501 5.92 -23.14 -8.66
CA ALA A 501 6.38 -22.34 -9.80
C ALA A 501 6.19 -23.10 -11.13
N ARG A 502 6.53 -24.39 -11.15
CA ARG A 502 6.32 -25.26 -12.32
C ARG A 502 4.85 -25.39 -12.69
N ASP A 503 4.00 -25.61 -11.69
CA ASP A 503 2.55 -25.80 -11.89
C ASP A 503 1.88 -24.55 -12.47
N HIS A 504 2.43 -23.37 -12.16
CA HIS A 504 1.97 -22.08 -12.67
C HIS A 504 2.80 -21.55 -13.86
N GLY A 505 3.68 -22.37 -14.45
CA GLY A 505 4.43 -22.00 -15.65
C GLY A 505 5.44 -20.86 -15.45
N THR A 506 5.92 -20.66 -14.23
CA THR A 506 6.85 -19.58 -13.86
C THR A 506 8.13 -20.12 -13.20
N ALA A 507 8.99 -19.24 -12.67
CA ALA A 507 10.26 -19.62 -12.05
C ALA A 507 10.35 -19.20 -10.57
N TYR A 508 11.00 -20.04 -9.76
CA TYR A 508 11.32 -19.77 -8.38
C TYR A 508 12.81 -19.99 -8.11
N ARG A 509 13.45 -19.01 -7.47
CA ARG A 509 14.86 -19.07 -7.08
C ARG A 509 15.04 -18.61 -5.66
N VAL A 510 15.88 -19.33 -4.93
CA VAL A 510 16.45 -18.86 -3.68
C VAL A 510 17.81 -18.24 -3.97
N THR A 511 18.15 -17.17 -3.27
CA THR A 511 19.47 -16.52 -3.36
C THR A 511 20.07 -16.31 -1.99
N GLY A 512 21.37 -16.59 -1.88
CA GLY A 512 22.21 -16.20 -0.75
C GLY A 512 22.90 -14.86 -0.95
N PHE A 513 22.58 -14.15 -2.04
CA PHE A 513 23.14 -12.87 -2.46
C PHE A 513 24.63 -12.92 -2.86
N TYR A 514 25.51 -13.44 -2.00
CA TYR A 514 26.96 -13.36 -2.16
C TYR A 514 27.52 -14.17 -3.34
N GLU A 515 26.86 -15.26 -3.74
CA GLU A 515 27.28 -16.10 -4.86
C GLU A 515 27.21 -15.35 -6.20
N HIS A 516 26.47 -14.26 -6.25
CA HIS A 516 26.31 -13.42 -7.43
C HIS A 516 27.32 -12.29 -7.51
N LEU A 517 28.13 -12.01 -6.49
CA LEU A 517 29.08 -10.89 -6.54
C LEU A 517 30.23 -11.15 -7.52
N GLY A 518 30.82 -10.09 -8.09
CA GLY A 518 31.91 -10.19 -9.07
C GLY A 518 33.09 -11.03 -8.55
N PRO A 519 33.66 -10.68 -7.38
CA PRO A 519 34.76 -11.44 -6.79
C PRO A 519 34.39 -12.89 -6.43
N SER A 520 33.17 -13.14 -5.93
CA SER A 520 32.69 -14.50 -5.66
C SER A 520 32.56 -15.34 -6.93
N ARG A 521 32.13 -14.74 -8.05
CA ARG A 521 32.12 -15.42 -9.35
C ARG A 521 33.52 -15.74 -9.85
N ALA A 522 34.48 -14.84 -9.66
CA ALA A 522 35.88 -15.11 -9.98
C ALA A 522 36.41 -16.32 -9.19
N PHE A 523 36.05 -16.46 -7.91
CA PHE A 523 36.33 -17.65 -7.11
C PHE A 523 35.67 -18.91 -7.67
N ILE A 524 34.35 -18.88 -7.94
CA ILE A 524 33.62 -20.01 -8.52
C ILE A 524 34.25 -20.45 -9.84
N ASP A 525 34.58 -19.51 -10.72
CA ASP A 525 35.15 -19.79 -12.03
C ASP A 525 36.59 -20.32 -11.94
N ALA A 526 37.39 -19.80 -11.00
CA ALA A 526 38.73 -20.30 -10.70
C ALA A 526 38.68 -21.76 -10.24
N VAL A 527 37.85 -22.08 -9.23
CA VAL A 527 37.69 -23.46 -8.73
C VAL A 527 37.20 -24.38 -9.83
N ARG A 528 36.19 -23.99 -10.61
CA ARG A 528 35.71 -24.78 -11.75
C ARG A 528 36.80 -25.02 -12.80
N SER A 529 37.67 -24.04 -13.04
CA SER A 529 38.81 -24.19 -13.93
C SER A 529 39.83 -25.18 -13.38
N LEU A 530 40.12 -25.10 -12.08
CA LEU A 530 41.01 -26.04 -11.38
C LEU A 530 40.48 -27.46 -11.40
N THR A 531 39.20 -27.70 -11.09
CA THR A 531 38.60 -29.04 -11.08
C THR A 531 38.61 -29.71 -12.47
N ARG A 532 38.74 -28.94 -13.56
CA ARG A 532 38.91 -29.48 -14.92
C ARG A 532 40.36 -29.87 -15.25
N ARG A 533 41.34 -29.36 -14.49
CA ARG A 533 42.79 -29.48 -14.79
C ARG A 533 43.56 -30.27 -13.73
N SER A 534 43.07 -30.28 -12.50
CA SER A 534 43.68 -30.90 -11.33
C SER A 534 42.62 -31.53 -10.44
N THR A 535 43.06 -32.33 -9.48
CA THR A 535 42.20 -32.94 -8.47
C THR A 535 42.21 -32.09 -7.22
N VAL A 536 41.04 -31.60 -6.82
CA VAL A 536 40.84 -30.95 -5.51
C VAL A 536 40.97 -32.02 -4.43
N THR A 537 41.93 -31.85 -3.54
CA THR A 537 42.26 -32.81 -2.46
C THR A 537 41.55 -32.46 -1.16
N HIS A 538 41.34 -31.18 -0.88
CA HIS A 538 40.71 -30.68 0.33
C HIS A 538 40.19 -29.25 0.13
N VAL A 539 39.19 -28.86 0.92
CA VAL A 539 38.78 -27.46 1.06
C VAL A 539 38.67 -27.08 2.54
N LEU A 540 39.32 -25.98 2.91
CA LEU A 540 39.10 -25.29 4.17
C LEU A 540 38.20 -24.06 3.95
N LEU A 541 36.97 -24.10 4.45
CA LEU A 541 36.05 -22.96 4.47
C LEU A 541 36.12 -22.26 5.84
N ARG A 542 36.10 -20.92 5.85
CA ARG A 542 36.02 -20.10 7.06
C ARG A 542 34.82 -19.17 6.92
N THR A 543 33.95 -19.16 7.92
CA THR A 543 32.72 -18.35 7.89
C THR A 543 32.17 -18.14 9.30
N SER A 544 31.03 -17.46 9.40
CA SER A 544 30.31 -17.21 10.64
C SER A 544 28.88 -17.75 10.61
N HIS A 545 28.26 -17.81 11.78
CA HIS A 545 26.89 -18.30 11.95
C HIS A 545 25.89 -17.63 10.99
N GLN A 546 25.99 -16.30 10.84
CA GLN A 546 25.06 -15.45 10.08
C GLN A 546 24.98 -15.80 8.59
N VAL A 547 26.01 -16.44 8.04
CA VAL A 547 26.20 -16.61 6.59
C VAL A 547 26.70 -18.00 6.19
N LEU A 548 26.63 -18.97 7.10
CA LEU A 548 27.09 -20.35 6.88
C LEU A 548 26.40 -21.03 5.69
N ASP A 549 25.10 -20.85 5.55
CA ASP A 549 24.29 -21.34 4.43
C ASP A 549 24.72 -20.70 3.10
N ARG A 550 24.90 -19.38 3.08
CA ARG A 550 25.33 -18.60 1.90
C ARG A 550 26.75 -18.96 1.45
N ALA A 551 27.67 -19.13 2.40
CA ALA A 551 29.03 -19.62 2.14
C ALA A 551 28.99 -21.04 1.57
N GLY A 552 28.12 -21.90 2.11
CA GLY A 552 27.88 -23.24 1.60
C GLY A 552 27.35 -23.25 0.16
N LEU A 553 26.43 -22.34 -0.20
CA LEU A 553 25.93 -22.23 -1.57
C LEU A 553 27.05 -21.87 -2.56
N SER A 554 27.86 -20.87 -2.20
CA SER A 554 29.02 -20.45 -3.02
C SER A 554 29.99 -21.61 -3.23
N LEU A 555 30.28 -22.38 -2.18
CA LEU A 555 31.15 -23.54 -2.28
C LEU A 555 30.57 -24.68 -3.12
N ALA A 556 29.27 -24.98 -2.97
CA ALA A 556 28.60 -26.03 -3.76
C ALA A 556 28.64 -25.68 -5.24
N GLU A 557 28.45 -24.39 -5.55
CA GLU A 557 28.53 -23.90 -6.91
C GLU A 557 29.95 -23.97 -7.49
N ALA A 558 30.96 -23.59 -6.71
CA ALA A 558 32.37 -23.64 -7.08
C ALA A 558 32.83 -25.08 -7.36
N LEU A 559 32.52 -26.02 -6.46
CA LEU A 559 32.89 -27.42 -6.61
C LEU A 559 32.04 -28.18 -7.64
N GLY A 560 30.84 -27.68 -7.95
CA GLY A 560 29.85 -28.43 -8.72
C GLY A 560 29.36 -29.69 -7.99
N ALA A 561 29.48 -29.70 -6.66
CA ALA A 561 29.19 -30.82 -5.79
C ALA A 561 28.29 -30.38 -4.62
N VAL A 562 27.63 -31.34 -3.98
CA VAL A 562 26.74 -31.09 -2.83
C VAL A 562 27.26 -31.80 -1.59
N PRO A 563 26.97 -31.30 -0.38
CA PRO A 563 27.28 -32.02 0.86
C PRO A 563 26.53 -33.36 0.90
N LEU A 564 27.24 -34.44 1.26
CA LEU A 564 26.72 -35.80 1.37
C LEU A 564 27.03 -36.40 2.75
N GLY A 565 26.17 -37.30 3.21
CA GLY A 565 26.38 -38.05 4.45
C GLY A 565 26.16 -37.25 5.73
N ASP A 566 26.68 -37.79 6.83
CA ASP A 566 26.64 -37.18 8.16
C ASP A 566 27.72 -36.10 8.31
N VAL A 567 27.48 -35.18 9.24
CA VAL A 567 28.40 -34.09 9.55
C VAL A 567 29.03 -34.32 10.92
N VAL A 568 30.34 -34.11 11.02
CA VAL A 568 31.05 -34.16 12.30
C VAL A 568 31.26 -32.73 12.78
N VAL A 569 30.74 -32.41 13.96
CA VAL A 569 30.88 -31.08 14.57
C VAL A 569 31.71 -31.21 15.84
N ASN A 570 32.83 -30.51 15.90
CA ASN A 570 33.76 -30.52 17.03
C ASN A 570 33.97 -29.10 17.58
N PRO A 571 34.08 -28.93 18.90
CA PRO A 571 34.45 -27.64 19.49
C PRO A 571 35.89 -27.28 19.10
N GLY A 572 36.11 -25.99 18.85
CA GLY A 572 37.44 -25.41 18.67
C GLY A 572 38.04 -24.93 19.99
N ALA A 573 39.29 -24.44 19.92
CA ALA A 573 40.02 -23.99 21.10
C ALA A 573 39.46 -22.70 21.74
N GLY A 574 38.75 -21.87 20.96
CA GLY A 574 38.18 -20.60 21.43
C GLY A 574 36.68 -20.70 21.69
N SER A 575 36.18 -19.87 22.60
CA SER A 575 34.73 -19.72 22.81
C SER A 575 34.03 -19.34 21.50
N GLY A 576 32.96 -20.06 21.16
CA GLY A 576 32.23 -19.87 19.90
C GLY A 576 32.95 -20.37 18.65
N ARG A 577 34.14 -20.99 18.74
CA ARG A 577 34.82 -21.59 17.56
C ARG A 577 34.42 -23.05 17.40
N TRP A 578 34.08 -23.43 16.18
CA TRP A 578 33.67 -24.79 15.84
C TRP A 578 34.32 -25.28 14.56
N PHE A 579 34.57 -26.58 14.50
CA PHE A 579 35.04 -27.29 13.31
C PHE A 579 33.93 -28.20 12.80
N VAL A 580 33.62 -28.09 11.51
CA VAL A 580 32.60 -28.91 10.84
C VAL A 580 33.28 -29.66 9.71
N SER A 581 33.31 -30.97 9.78
CA SER A 581 33.99 -31.84 8.80
C SER A 581 32.98 -32.69 8.05
N GLY A 582 33.15 -32.82 6.74
CA GLY A 582 32.28 -33.64 5.89
C GLY A 582 32.76 -33.79 4.45
N MET A 583 31.94 -34.44 3.63
CA MET A 583 32.24 -34.69 2.21
C MET A 583 31.27 -33.95 1.29
N TRP A 584 31.82 -33.27 0.27
CA TRP A 584 31.06 -32.61 -0.78
C TRP A 584 31.30 -33.35 -2.10
N GLY A 585 30.39 -34.23 -2.45
CA GLY A 585 30.67 -35.27 -3.46
C GLY A 585 31.82 -36.17 -2.99
N ARG A 586 32.98 -36.04 -3.66
CA ARG A 586 34.22 -36.78 -3.31
C ARG A 586 35.29 -35.89 -2.67
N VAL A 587 34.99 -34.62 -2.43
CA VAL A 587 35.93 -33.63 -1.90
C VAL A 587 35.75 -33.53 -0.37
N PRO A 588 36.80 -33.79 0.43
CA PRO A 588 36.80 -33.48 1.85
C PRO A 588 36.70 -31.97 2.08
N VAL A 589 35.80 -31.55 2.98
CA VAL A 589 35.59 -30.15 3.33
C VAL A 589 35.57 -30.00 4.83
N ASP A 590 36.43 -29.11 5.34
CA ASP A 590 36.43 -28.66 6.72
C ASP A 590 35.99 -27.20 6.80
N VAL A 591 35.11 -26.88 7.75
CA VAL A 591 34.64 -25.52 7.99
C VAL A 591 35.08 -25.07 9.38
N VAL A 592 35.74 -23.93 9.45
CA VAL A 592 35.99 -23.19 10.69
C VAL A 592 34.89 -22.16 10.85
N LEU A 593 34.04 -22.37 11.83
CA LEU A 593 32.86 -21.55 12.10
C LEU A 593 33.09 -20.64 13.31
N ASP A 594 32.76 -19.35 13.15
CA ASP A 594 32.53 -18.42 14.25
C ASP A 594 31.05 -18.40 14.64
N HIS A 595 30.72 -18.99 15.79
CA HIS A 595 29.37 -19.20 16.30
C HIS A 595 29.09 -18.29 17.49
N ARG A 596 29.03 -16.98 17.21
CA ARG A 596 28.79 -15.91 18.17
C ARG A 596 27.79 -14.90 17.62
N MET A 597 27.05 -14.25 18.52
CA MET A 597 26.01 -13.30 18.16
C MET A 597 25.79 -12.28 19.28
N ASP A 598 25.48 -11.03 18.93
CA ASP A 598 24.80 -10.12 19.84
C ASP A 598 23.29 -10.23 19.56
N PRO A 599 22.45 -10.67 20.51
CA PRO A 599 21.01 -10.80 20.29
C PRO A 599 20.33 -9.48 19.90
N SER A 600 20.90 -8.33 20.27
CA SER A 600 20.40 -7.00 19.91
C SER A 600 20.87 -6.52 18.53
N ASP A 601 21.87 -7.19 17.95
CA ASP A 601 22.49 -6.85 16.67
C ASP A 601 22.94 -8.13 15.91
N PRO A 602 22.00 -9.01 15.54
CA PRO A 602 22.29 -10.38 15.13
C PRO A 602 23.00 -10.51 13.78
N ASP A 603 22.90 -9.50 12.92
CA ASP A 603 23.47 -9.50 11.56
C ASP A 603 24.96 -9.09 11.54
N ASN A 604 25.45 -8.44 12.59
CA ASN A 604 26.84 -8.00 12.70
C ASN A 604 27.79 -9.12 13.15
N HIS A 605 29.09 -8.82 13.20
CA HIS A 605 30.16 -9.76 13.59
C HIS A 605 30.36 -10.98 12.67
N SER A 606 29.99 -10.85 11.40
CA SER A 606 30.20 -11.88 10.37
C SER A 606 31.67 -11.93 9.90
N GLN A 607 32.57 -12.51 10.70
CA GLN A 607 34.02 -12.50 10.46
C GLN A 607 34.65 -13.91 10.40
N PRO A 608 35.23 -14.32 9.25
CA PRO A 608 35.00 -13.72 7.93
C PRO A 608 33.56 -13.98 7.47
N VAL A 609 33.05 -13.19 6.50
CA VAL A 609 31.77 -13.47 5.86
C VAL A 609 31.85 -14.83 5.15
N ALA A 610 32.79 -14.98 4.21
CA ALA A 610 33.17 -16.26 3.64
C ALA A 610 34.60 -16.16 3.10
N ALA A 611 35.46 -17.11 3.44
CA ALA A 611 36.81 -17.24 2.91
C ALA A 611 37.13 -18.73 2.73
N ALA A 612 37.95 -19.08 1.74
CA ALA A 612 38.24 -20.48 1.44
C ALA A 612 39.68 -20.70 1.00
N VAL A 613 40.22 -21.88 1.31
CA VAL A 613 41.42 -22.43 0.68
C VAL A 613 41.01 -23.71 -0.03
N VAL A 614 41.26 -23.79 -1.33
CA VAL A 614 41.01 -24.97 -2.15
C VAL A 614 42.35 -25.59 -2.50
N GLU A 615 42.63 -26.74 -1.91
CA GLU A 615 43.88 -27.47 -2.09
C GLU A 615 43.77 -28.44 -3.26
N THR A 616 44.83 -28.53 -4.05
CA THR A 616 44.94 -29.46 -5.18
C THR A 616 46.31 -30.14 -5.16
N ALA A 617 46.50 -31.15 -6.01
CA ALA A 617 47.81 -31.77 -6.18
C ALA A 617 48.89 -30.80 -6.72
N ASP A 618 48.49 -29.70 -7.37
CA ASP A 618 49.37 -28.80 -8.13
C ASP A 618 49.59 -27.44 -7.46
N GLY A 619 48.93 -27.18 -6.33
CA GLY A 619 48.95 -25.90 -5.63
C GLY A 619 47.64 -25.60 -4.93
N GLU A 620 47.49 -24.37 -4.46
CA GLU A 620 46.36 -23.95 -3.63
C GLU A 620 45.75 -22.64 -4.15
N LEU A 621 44.42 -22.57 -4.13
CA LEU A 621 43.68 -21.34 -4.40
C LEU A 621 43.17 -20.76 -3.08
N THR A 622 43.65 -19.58 -2.70
CA THR A 622 43.18 -18.84 -1.52
C THR A 622 42.17 -17.76 -1.92
N TRP A 623 41.06 -17.68 -1.21
CA TRP A 623 40.05 -16.63 -1.35
C TRP A 623 39.77 -16.00 0.01
N ASP A 624 40.08 -14.71 0.14
CA ASP A 624 40.10 -14.03 1.45
C ASP A 624 38.75 -13.41 1.85
N GLY A 625 37.77 -13.37 0.94
CA GLY A 625 36.51 -12.67 1.19
C GLY A 625 35.68 -12.36 -0.05
N ILE A 626 34.38 -12.17 0.15
CA ILE A 626 33.38 -11.74 -0.84
C ILE A 626 33.73 -10.46 -1.63
N GLY A 627 34.66 -9.63 -1.13
CA GLY A 627 35.16 -8.42 -1.78
C GLY A 627 36.54 -8.58 -2.45
N THR A 628 37.11 -9.78 -2.48
CA THR A 628 38.49 -10.04 -2.91
C THR A 628 38.57 -11.06 -4.04
N LEU A 629 39.50 -10.86 -4.97
CA LEU A 629 39.83 -11.84 -5.99
C LEU A 629 40.63 -12.99 -5.39
N PRO A 630 40.41 -14.24 -5.85
CA PRO A 630 41.16 -15.38 -5.33
C PRO A 630 42.58 -15.39 -5.91
N ARG A 631 43.52 -15.97 -5.16
CA ARG A 631 44.94 -16.06 -5.49
C ARG A 631 45.37 -17.51 -5.61
N TRP A 632 45.87 -17.89 -6.78
CA TRP A 632 46.50 -19.17 -7.03
C TRP A 632 47.95 -19.13 -6.56
N SER A 633 48.38 -20.10 -5.76
CA SER A 633 49.77 -20.30 -5.35
C SER A 633 50.27 -21.62 -5.93
N GLN A 634 51.23 -21.54 -6.84
CA GLN A 634 51.75 -22.70 -7.56
C GLN A 634 52.62 -23.56 -6.65
N ARG A 635 52.40 -24.88 -6.62
CA ARG A 635 53.30 -25.79 -5.92
C ARG A 635 54.66 -25.81 -6.62
N PRO A 636 55.78 -25.54 -5.94
CA PRO A 636 57.11 -25.67 -6.53
C PRO A 636 57.39 -27.14 -6.85
N HIS A 637 58.06 -27.40 -7.97
CA HIS A 637 58.51 -28.73 -8.34
C HIS A 637 59.99 -28.70 -8.73
N VAL A 638 60.76 -29.64 -8.18
CA VAL A 638 62.22 -29.70 -8.34
C VAL A 638 62.60 -31.07 -8.91
N VAL A 639 63.35 -31.08 -10.00
CA VAL A 639 63.89 -32.29 -10.62
C VAL A 639 65.40 -32.13 -10.74
N GLY A 640 66.17 -33.09 -10.19
CA GLY A 640 67.64 -33.04 -10.23
C GLY A 640 68.25 -31.84 -9.49
N GLY A 641 67.54 -31.25 -8.52
CA GLY A 641 68.00 -30.08 -7.76
C GLY A 641 67.68 -28.71 -8.39
N ALA A 642 67.03 -28.68 -9.55
CA ALA A 642 66.59 -27.44 -10.21
C ALA A 642 65.05 -27.33 -10.24
N LEU A 643 64.52 -26.11 -10.12
CA LEU A 643 63.10 -25.82 -10.34
C LEU A 643 62.72 -26.11 -11.78
N THR A 644 61.57 -26.77 -12.00
CA THR A 644 61.08 -27.06 -13.34
C THR A 644 60.47 -25.85 -14.05
N ASP A 645 60.10 -24.81 -13.29
CA ASP A 645 59.58 -23.54 -13.80
C ASP A 645 60.15 -22.39 -12.96
N PRO A 646 61.41 -21.97 -13.21
CA PRO A 646 62.07 -20.93 -12.41
C PRO A 646 61.53 -19.52 -12.70
N ASP A 647 60.93 -19.29 -13.86
CA ASP A 647 60.35 -18.00 -14.26
C ASP A 647 58.85 -17.89 -13.95
N GLY A 648 58.22 -19.00 -13.55
CA GLY A 648 56.84 -19.06 -13.12
C GLY A 648 56.56 -18.23 -11.87
N ALA A 649 55.43 -17.52 -11.87
CA ALA A 649 55.04 -16.76 -10.69
C ALA A 649 54.66 -17.69 -9.53
N VAL A 650 55.23 -17.42 -8.34
CA VAL A 650 54.92 -18.14 -7.09
C VAL A 650 53.43 -18.06 -6.75
N ALA A 651 52.81 -16.92 -7.03
CA ALA A 651 51.38 -16.73 -6.89
C ALA A 651 50.84 -15.77 -7.96
N GLN A 652 49.58 -15.96 -8.35
CA GLN A 652 48.87 -15.16 -9.33
C GLN A 652 47.44 -14.87 -8.84
N VAL A 653 46.99 -13.63 -8.96
CA VAL A 653 45.60 -13.27 -8.69
C VAL A 653 44.76 -13.65 -9.90
N TRP A 654 43.62 -14.31 -9.67
CA TRP A 654 42.70 -14.72 -10.73
C TRP A 654 41.65 -13.63 -10.98
N GLY A 655 41.59 -13.10 -12.19
CA GLY A 655 40.67 -12.03 -12.57
C GLY A 655 41.41 -10.81 -13.15
N ARG A 656 40.76 -9.64 -13.16
CA ARG A 656 41.36 -8.39 -13.67
C ARG A 656 42.23 -7.71 -12.61
N ASP A 657 43.29 -7.06 -13.06
CA ASP A 657 44.21 -6.27 -12.22
C ASP A 657 43.51 -5.05 -11.61
N GLY A 658 43.73 -4.80 -10.32
CA GLY A 658 43.20 -3.63 -9.61
C GLY A 658 43.46 -3.67 -8.10
N ALA A 659 43.36 -2.51 -7.44
CA ALA A 659 43.36 -2.45 -5.99
C ALA A 659 42.07 -3.09 -5.43
N PRO A 660 42.09 -3.70 -4.23
CA PRO A 660 40.86 -4.18 -3.59
C PRO A 660 39.86 -3.03 -3.40
N PRO A 661 38.56 -3.26 -3.66
CA PRO A 661 37.56 -2.22 -3.45
C PRO A 661 37.42 -1.88 -1.97
N THR A 662 37.05 -0.64 -1.70
CA THR A 662 36.57 -0.19 -0.40
C THR A 662 35.20 -0.83 -0.09
N TRP A 663 34.81 -0.87 1.19
CA TRP A 663 33.46 -1.31 1.55
C TRP A 663 32.36 -0.43 0.96
N GLY A 664 32.64 0.86 0.71
CA GLY A 664 31.72 1.75 -0.01
C GLY A 664 31.49 1.27 -1.44
N GLU A 665 32.56 1.06 -2.21
CA GLU A 665 32.48 0.55 -3.59
C GLU A 665 31.85 -0.85 -3.67
N VAL A 666 32.09 -1.70 -2.66
CA VAL A 666 31.42 -3.01 -2.57
C VAL A 666 29.90 -2.83 -2.49
N VAL A 667 29.41 -1.93 -1.65
CA VAL A 667 27.97 -1.69 -1.47
C VAL A 667 27.36 -0.90 -2.63
N GLU A 668 28.07 0.07 -3.19
CA GLU A 668 27.55 0.99 -4.22
C GLU A 668 27.64 0.42 -5.64
N THR A 669 28.54 -0.54 -5.90
CA THR A 669 28.77 -1.08 -7.24
C THR A 669 28.69 -2.60 -7.27
N VAL A 670 29.49 -3.30 -6.46
CA VAL A 670 29.61 -4.76 -6.55
C VAL A 670 28.29 -5.46 -6.16
N TRP A 671 27.59 -4.93 -5.16
CA TRP A 671 26.30 -5.42 -4.69
C TRP A 671 25.18 -5.26 -5.74
N PRO A 672 24.93 -4.06 -6.31
CA PRO A 672 23.99 -3.89 -7.41
C PRO A 672 24.24 -4.82 -8.60
N GLU A 673 25.50 -4.96 -9.06
CA GLU A 673 25.83 -5.87 -10.15
C GLU A 673 25.51 -7.34 -9.83
N GLY A 674 25.63 -7.74 -8.56
CA GLY A 674 25.24 -9.07 -8.10
C GLY A 674 23.73 -9.27 -8.13
N ILE A 675 22.97 -8.27 -7.65
CA ILE A 675 21.51 -8.28 -7.68
C ILE A 675 20.98 -8.34 -9.11
N HIS A 676 21.53 -7.52 -10.02
CA HIS A 676 21.18 -7.56 -11.44
C HIS A 676 21.42 -8.95 -12.03
N ARG A 677 22.56 -9.59 -11.74
CA ARG A 677 22.83 -10.96 -12.20
C ARG A 677 21.84 -11.98 -11.65
N ALA A 678 21.45 -11.86 -10.38
CA ALA A 678 20.47 -12.76 -9.77
C ALA A 678 19.10 -12.64 -10.47
N VAL A 679 18.63 -11.41 -10.69
CA VAL A 679 17.34 -11.11 -11.33
C VAL A 679 17.34 -11.46 -12.82
N ALA A 680 18.39 -11.09 -13.57
CA ALA A 680 18.55 -11.49 -14.97
C ALA A 680 18.52 -13.02 -15.12
N GLY A 681 19.17 -13.73 -14.20
CA GLY A 681 19.12 -15.18 -14.15
C GLY A 681 17.70 -15.71 -13.95
N LEU A 682 16.92 -15.15 -13.02
CA LEU A 682 15.52 -15.53 -12.78
C LEU A 682 14.68 -15.34 -14.05
N ILE A 683 14.81 -14.19 -14.72
CA ILE A 683 14.10 -13.87 -15.96
C ILE A 683 14.42 -14.87 -17.08
N ALA A 684 15.70 -15.22 -17.24
CA ALA A 684 16.13 -16.21 -18.23
C ALA A 684 15.49 -17.59 -17.98
N GLU A 685 15.33 -17.98 -16.71
CA GLU A 685 14.69 -19.25 -16.35
C GLU A 685 13.17 -19.23 -16.54
N ALA A 686 12.50 -18.12 -16.16
CA ALA A 686 11.08 -17.93 -16.39
C ALA A 686 10.71 -18.01 -17.88
N THR A 687 11.62 -17.55 -18.76
CA THR A 687 11.47 -17.64 -20.22
C THR A 687 11.89 -19.00 -20.81
N GLY A 688 12.23 -19.98 -19.96
CA GLY A 688 12.48 -21.37 -20.37
C GLY A 688 13.93 -21.70 -20.73
N SER A 689 14.90 -20.83 -20.44
CA SER A 689 16.31 -21.09 -20.71
C SER A 689 16.90 -22.15 -19.75
N ASP A 690 17.67 -23.11 -20.31
CA ASP A 690 18.46 -24.14 -19.61
C ASP A 690 17.82 -24.77 -18.36
N ARG A 691 16.75 -25.54 -18.58
CA ARG A 691 16.05 -26.34 -17.54
C ARG A 691 16.99 -27.30 -16.78
N GLY A 692 18.07 -27.75 -17.41
CA GLY A 692 19.04 -28.66 -16.81
C GLY A 692 19.86 -27.99 -15.72
N GLU A 693 20.32 -26.77 -15.96
CA GLU A 693 21.04 -25.98 -14.95
C GLU A 693 20.13 -25.54 -13.80
N ALA A 694 18.89 -25.16 -14.09
CA ALA A 694 17.89 -24.86 -13.07
C ALA A 694 17.71 -26.04 -12.09
N ALA A 695 17.51 -27.25 -12.61
CA ALA A 695 17.38 -28.45 -11.78
C ALA A 695 18.63 -28.73 -10.94
N ARG A 696 19.83 -28.57 -11.50
CA ARG A 696 21.11 -28.72 -10.75
C ARG A 696 21.25 -27.68 -9.64
N ARG A 697 20.85 -26.44 -9.87
CA ARG A 697 20.90 -25.36 -8.88
C ARG A 697 19.92 -25.59 -7.73
N ILE A 698 18.67 -25.97 -8.04
CA ILE A 698 17.67 -26.31 -7.02
C ILE A 698 18.19 -27.47 -6.15
N ARG A 699 18.73 -28.52 -6.78
CA ARG A 699 19.33 -29.64 -6.05
C ARG A 699 20.46 -29.18 -5.13
N ARG A 700 21.39 -28.35 -5.62
CA ARG A 700 22.47 -27.79 -4.79
C ARG A 700 21.92 -27.04 -3.59
N THR A 701 20.96 -26.16 -3.83
CA THR A 701 20.31 -25.34 -2.79
C THR A 701 19.71 -26.22 -1.69
N VAL A 702 18.85 -27.19 -2.06
CA VAL A 702 18.19 -28.07 -1.10
C VAL A 702 19.19 -28.88 -0.27
N PHE A 703 20.26 -29.41 -0.89
CA PHE A 703 21.25 -30.19 -0.16
C PHE A 703 22.10 -29.34 0.79
N VAL A 704 22.50 -28.13 0.37
CA VAL A 704 23.23 -27.20 1.24
C VAL A 704 22.38 -26.78 2.43
N LEU A 705 21.11 -26.42 2.22
CA LEU A 705 20.23 -26.00 3.32
C LEU A 705 19.93 -27.16 4.29
N ARG A 706 19.81 -28.40 3.79
CA ARG A 706 19.72 -29.59 4.67
C ARG A 706 20.98 -29.79 5.50
N TRP A 707 22.15 -29.60 4.90
CA TRP A 707 23.42 -29.68 5.62
C TRP A 707 23.53 -28.58 6.68
N TRP A 708 23.21 -27.34 6.32
CA TRP A 708 23.18 -26.20 7.24
C TRP A 708 22.27 -26.47 8.45
N LEU A 709 21.05 -26.96 8.25
CA LEU A 709 20.14 -27.33 9.34
C LEU A 709 20.71 -28.40 10.27
N ARG A 710 21.40 -29.42 9.72
CA ARG A 710 22.04 -30.46 10.55
C ARG A 710 23.19 -29.88 11.38
N VAL A 711 23.99 -29.01 10.78
CA VAL A 711 25.07 -28.31 11.51
C VAL A 711 24.48 -27.47 12.63
N CYS A 712 23.49 -26.63 12.35
CA CYS A 712 22.83 -25.80 13.36
C CYS A 712 22.19 -26.63 14.47
N SER A 713 21.61 -27.79 14.15
CA SER A 713 21.00 -28.69 15.15
C SER A 713 22.03 -29.39 16.04
N ALA A 714 23.27 -29.52 15.58
CA ALA A 714 24.37 -30.11 16.34
C ALA A 714 25.16 -29.08 17.17
N LEU A 715 24.93 -27.79 16.94
CA LEU A 715 25.58 -26.69 17.66
C LEU A 715 24.74 -26.29 18.88
N PRO A 716 25.38 -25.84 19.99
CA PRO A 716 24.67 -25.17 21.07
C PRO A 716 24.18 -23.78 20.62
N ALA A 717 23.53 -23.03 21.51
CA ALA A 717 23.24 -21.62 21.26
C ALA A 717 24.54 -20.84 20.92
N PRO A 718 24.47 -19.81 20.04
CA PRO A 718 25.60 -18.94 19.76
C PRO A 718 26.19 -18.34 21.03
N ALA A 719 27.51 -18.14 21.05
CA ALA A 719 28.15 -17.44 22.16
C ALA A 719 27.72 -15.97 22.16
N ASP A 720 27.15 -15.51 23.28
CA ASP A 720 26.73 -14.12 23.43
C ASP A 720 27.94 -13.18 23.44
N ILE A 721 27.86 -12.15 22.61
CA ILE A 721 28.83 -11.06 22.54
C ILE A 721 28.11 -9.72 22.58
N ARG A 722 28.87 -8.65 22.82
CA ARG A 722 28.39 -7.28 22.68
C ARG A 722 28.93 -6.67 21.40
N SER A 723 28.03 -6.10 20.61
CA SER A 723 28.37 -5.43 19.37
C SER A 723 29.10 -4.12 19.63
N VAL A 724 30.29 -4.00 19.03
CA VAL A 724 31.13 -2.80 19.10
C VAL A 724 31.78 -2.54 17.73
N PRO A 725 31.94 -1.26 17.33
CA PRO A 725 32.61 -0.93 16.07
C PRO A 725 34.03 -1.51 15.99
N PRO A 726 34.48 -2.01 14.82
CA PRO A 726 35.83 -2.51 14.65
C PRO A 726 36.85 -1.38 14.70
N VAL A 727 38.05 -1.68 15.24
CA VAL A 727 39.19 -0.77 15.18
C VAL A 727 39.76 -0.78 13.75
N ARG A 728 39.92 0.40 13.15
CA ARG A 728 40.58 0.54 11.85
C ARG A 728 42.08 0.29 12.02
N MET A 729 42.60 -0.72 11.32
CA MET A 729 44.04 -1.02 11.29
C MET A 729 44.73 -0.23 10.17
N ALA A 730 45.90 0.34 10.47
CA ALA A 730 46.80 0.95 9.48
C ALA A 730 48.00 0.02 9.20
N ARG A 731 48.63 0.15 8.03
CA ARG A 731 49.85 -0.61 7.76
C ARG A 731 50.96 -0.16 8.72
N PRO A 732 51.82 -1.07 9.20
CA PRO A 732 52.99 -0.67 9.98
C PRO A 732 53.81 0.38 9.22
N GLY A 733 53.98 1.58 9.80
CA GLY A 733 54.73 2.70 9.21
C GLY A 733 53.88 3.87 8.67
N GLU A 734 52.54 3.74 8.60
CA GLU A 734 51.63 4.81 8.16
C GLU A 734 50.99 5.62 9.31
N VAL A 735 51.44 5.42 10.56
CA VAL A 735 50.92 6.17 11.72
C VAL A 735 51.72 7.46 11.89
N ARG A 736 51.13 8.60 11.52
CA ARG A 736 51.48 9.92 12.06
C ARG A 736 50.29 10.50 12.80
#